data_AF-A0A662WD05-F1
#
_entry.id   AF-A0A662WD05-F1
#
_cell.length_a   1.000
_cell.length_b   1.000
_cell.length_c   1.000
_cell.angle_alpha   90.00
_cell.angle_beta   90.00
_cell.angle_gamma   90.00
#
_symmetry.space_group_name_H-M   'P 1'
#
loop_
_entity.id
_entity.type
_entity.pdbx_description
1 polymer ?
#
loop_
_entity_poly.entity_id
_entity_poly.type
_entity_poly.pdbx_seq_one_letter_code
_entity_poly.pdbx_strand_id
1 'polypeptide(L)'
;MALFNAVRRYLVPANDAAESTGGDGKADGIVVVGDGNTPRTAALFAFRMRGWKCYSVDPAMEKDSSEVRSQLVGPNSNALLALNDCDIMRDLQRSKGWTDVANLVVVRNKIENVRISLRRAVVVLVHAHVTLAQALSAVQAEQVVGVITMPCCNWYSRQETLFARGPDLVYDDFSVLSDHRELRLWVGGDGGDVDTSHADLSLTSSVMKGCVRKELIANDDRHSASAPRASTGVDDSKRRRESVLTFLDDVLDEQSRLTDSNGEQEEQTMGSSLPTAVASHLPMETHVLVLDWSPRHPAARGLLRDGYTNVYSISADENEPLTMTESETKNVERLRLKLHKCSVRDDTESGSEAEEEMIQLEACGHLVLESSVTMPTNEGEEEEQIRVSFEAGGGPAPPLECVLDAGFLFRGFRGRAKKNTAFFRRLCRTLDQCLTACNGGVAAGRSAALICLTPSKQWRRKEFLAHAELGYDVRSLIAVRQQAPDTPVYVYCCHKRLSVSAGLPELHDPTQNVRDNAIARCDAMEKELAGRQRELSGQFVTVDSPAAWITTAKAQEQAESSTFVQVTGEITRIRRFSNGMAFVSLALSGGSVDDQLVQVFLQRETLHWSPLTFAAVGGLLRKGDKLVALGYVARNARGHSMVQAEALALERNGAFEAYD
;
A
#
# COMPACT_ATOMS: atom_id res chain seq x y z
N MET A 1 -12.06 18.19 11.61
CA MET A 1 -13.49 18.55 11.79
C MET A 1 -14.34 17.31 12.10
N ALA A 2 -14.31 16.27 11.28
CA ALA A 2 -15.05 15.01 11.51
C ALA A 2 -14.88 14.45 12.95
N LEU A 3 -13.63 14.25 13.37
CA LEU A 3 -13.29 13.76 14.71
C LEU A 3 -13.79 14.67 15.83
N PHE A 4 -13.71 16.00 15.66
CA PHE A 4 -14.24 16.96 16.63
C PHE A 4 -15.75 16.81 16.80
N ASN A 5 -16.48 16.70 15.68
CA ASN A 5 -17.93 16.53 15.70
C ASN A 5 -18.33 15.23 16.40
N ALA A 6 -17.59 14.15 16.17
CA ALA A 6 -17.83 12.87 16.81
C ALA A 6 -17.61 12.93 18.32
N VAL A 7 -16.48 13.49 18.79
CA VAL A 7 -16.21 13.67 20.23
C VAL A 7 -17.30 14.51 20.89
N ARG A 8 -17.64 15.66 20.30
CA ARG A 8 -18.66 16.58 20.84
C ARG A 8 -20.04 15.93 20.95
N ARG A 9 -20.39 15.05 20.00
CA ARG A 9 -21.72 14.44 19.93
C ARG A 9 -21.85 13.20 20.80
N TYR A 10 -20.81 12.38 20.86
CA TYR A 10 -20.93 11.02 21.41
C TYR A 10 -20.15 10.79 22.70
N LEU A 11 -19.12 11.61 22.99
CA LEU A 11 -18.23 11.36 24.14
C LEU A 11 -18.33 12.41 25.24
N VAL A 12 -18.69 13.65 24.92
CA VAL A 12 -18.75 14.75 25.90
C VAL A 12 -20.20 15.22 26.07
N PRO A 13 -20.84 15.01 27.24
CA PRO A 13 -22.18 15.51 27.51
C PRO A 13 -22.26 17.04 27.45
N ALA A 14 -23.38 17.58 26.95
CA ALA A 14 -23.58 19.03 26.79
C ALA A 14 -23.54 19.83 28.11
N ASN A 15 -23.73 19.16 29.26
CA ASN A 15 -23.85 19.80 30.58
C ASN A 15 -22.56 19.78 31.42
N ASP A 16 -21.50 19.06 31.00
CA ASP A 16 -20.23 18.96 31.74
C ASP A 16 -19.29 20.16 31.53
N ALA A 17 -19.69 21.13 30.70
CA ALA A 17 -18.88 22.33 30.40
C ALA A 17 -18.89 23.37 31.55
N ALA A 18 -19.63 23.12 32.63
CA ALA A 18 -19.69 23.97 33.81
C ALA A 18 -19.09 23.27 35.03
N GLU A 19 -17.91 23.74 35.44
CA GLU A 19 -17.33 23.64 36.79
C GLU A 19 -17.25 22.24 37.42
N SER A 20 -16.07 21.61 37.34
CA SER A 20 -15.67 20.61 38.34
C SER A 20 -14.20 20.76 38.72
N THR A 21 -13.90 21.74 39.58
CA THR A 21 -12.69 21.75 40.43
C THR A 21 -12.87 20.76 41.57
N GLY A 22 -12.67 19.47 41.31
CA GLY A 22 -12.85 18.42 42.31
C GLY A 22 -11.70 17.40 42.30
N GLY A 23 -10.98 17.33 43.43
CA GLY A 23 -10.26 16.12 43.85
C GLY A 23 -8.75 16.20 43.91
N ASP A 24 -8.05 16.11 42.77
CA ASP A 24 -6.67 15.61 42.75
C ASP A 24 -5.69 16.41 41.88
N GLY A 25 -6.06 17.64 41.47
CA GLY A 25 -5.22 18.53 40.67
C GLY A 25 -4.96 18.09 39.20
N LYS A 26 -5.45 16.92 38.78
CA LYS A 26 -5.36 16.44 37.40
C LYS A 26 -6.44 17.08 36.52
N ALA A 27 -6.05 17.53 35.33
CA ALA A 27 -6.98 18.08 34.35
C ALA A 27 -7.65 16.98 33.51
N ASP A 28 -8.83 17.27 33.00
CA ASP A 28 -9.40 16.50 31.89
C ASP A 28 -8.63 16.82 30.61
N GLY A 29 -8.47 15.84 29.73
CA GLY A 29 -7.68 16.05 28.53
C GLY A 29 -8.08 15.24 27.31
N ILE A 30 -7.70 15.78 26.16
CA ILE A 30 -7.82 15.14 24.86
C ILE A 30 -6.43 14.86 24.35
N VAL A 31 -6.14 13.62 23.99
CA VAL A 31 -4.85 13.23 23.42
C VAL A 31 -5.05 12.91 21.95
N VAL A 32 -4.52 13.77 21.09
CA VAL A 32 -4.56 13.64 19.62
C VAL A 32 -3.24 13.07 19.14
N VAL A 33 -3.28 11.87 18.58
CA VAL A 33 -2.13 11.15 18.03
C VAL A 33 -2.20 11.19 16.51
N GLY A 34 -1.07 11.50 15.85
CA GLY A 34 -1.01 11.54 14.39
C GLY A 34 -1.49 12.85 13.76
N ASP A 35 -1.48 13.96 14.52
CA ASP A 35 -1.98 15.27 14.06
C ASP A 35 -1.18 15.85 12.86
N GLY A 36 -0.03 15.25 12.55
CA GLY A 36 0.86 15.59 11.45
C GLY A 36 1.82 16.73 11.77
N ASN A 37 2.23 17.46 10.73
CA ASN A 37 3.23 18.53 10.86
C ASN A 37 2.73 19.74 11.69
N THR A 38 1.41 19.91 11.81
CA THR A 38 0.77 21.01 12.54
C THR A 38 -0.32 20.46 13.46
N PRO A 39 -0.49 20.99 14.68
CA PRO A 39 -1.41 20.43 15.68
C PRO A 39 -2.88 20.82 15.41
N ARG A 40 -3.35 20.73 14.17
CA ARG A 40 -4.63 21.33 13.72
C ARG A 40 -5.82 20.71 14.44
N THR A 41 -5.81 19.41 14.67
CA THR A 41 -6.92 18.72 15.32
C THR A 41 -6.93 19.02 16.82
N ALA A 42 -5.79 18.92 17.48
CA ALA A 42 -5.68 19.27 18.90
C ALA A 42 -5.98 20.75 19.16
N ALA A 43 -5.53 21.66 18.29
CA ALA A 43 -5.83 23.08 18.41
C ALA A 43 -7.32 23.38 18.22
N LEU A 44 -7.99 22.69 17.30
CA LEU A 44 -9.45 22.79 17.16
C LEU A 44 -10.17 22.38 18.45
N PHE A 45 -9.73 21.29 19.09
CA PHE A 45 -10.25 20.89 20.40
C PHE A 45 -9.97 21.94 21.46
N ALA A 46 -8.73 22.42 21.59
CA ALA A 46 -8.34 23.43 22.57
C ALA A 46 -9.18 24.71 22.45
N PHE A 47 -9.48 25.11 21.20
CA PHE A 47 -10.28 26.31 20.92
C PHE A 47 -11.77 26.11 21.24
N ARG A 48 -12.32 24.91 21.02
CA ARG A 48 -13.77 24.66 21.10
C ARG A 48 -14.23 23.99 22.39
N MET A 49 -13.36 23.28 23.09
CA MET A 49 -13.66 22.57 24.33
C MET A 49 -12.94 23.21 25.51
N ARG A 50 -13.56 24.26 26.06
CA ARG A 50 -13.04 24.93 27.26
C ARG A 50 -12.99 23.96 28.44
N GLY A 51 -11.96 24.09 29.27
CA GLY A 51 -11.74 23.22 30.44
C GLY A 51 -11.00 21.91 30.15
N TRP A 52 -10.82 21.53 28.87
CA TRP A 52 -10.07 20.35 28.48
C TRP A 52 -8.66 20.71 28.00
N LYS A 53 -7.66 20.04 28.54
CA LYS A 53 -6.26 20.18 28.11
C LYS A 53 -6.00 19.28 26.90
N CYS A 54 -5.58 19.86 25.79
CA CYS A 54 -5.42 19.15 24.53
C CYS A 54 -3.94 18.89 24.23
N TYR A 55 -3.58 17.64 24.00
CA TYR A 55 -2.23 17.19 23.68
C TYR A 55 -2.19 16.80 22.20
N SER A 56 -1.31 17.42 21.42
CA SER A 56 -1.01 17.02 20.06
C SER A 56 0.30 16.25 20.05
N VAL A 57 0.27 14.96 19.68
CA VAL A 57 1.42 14.05 19.75
C VAL A 57 1.73 13.51 18.37
N ASP A 58 2.82 14.00 17.76
CA ASP A 58 3.29 13.52 16.47
C ASP A 58 4.81 13.74 16.29
N PRO A 59 5.59 12.71 15.88
CA PRO A 59 7.01 12.89 15.56
C PRO A 59 7.27 13.76 14.31
N ALA A 60 6.28 13.96 13.44
CA ALA A 60 6.38 14.79 12.24
C ALA A 60 6.15 16.29 12.50
N MET A 61 5.78 16.67 13.73
CA MET A 61 5.42 18.06 14.04
C MET A 61 6.61 19.01 13.92
N GLU A 62 6.40 20.14 13.23
CA GLU A 62 7.46 21.11 12.92
C GLU A 62 8.13 21.67 14.18
N LYS A 63 9.48 21.76 14.15
CA LYS A 63 10.30 22.32 15.24
C LYS A 63 10.14 23.84 15.35
N ASP A 64 10.30 24.37 16.56
CA ASP A 64 10.28 25.81 16.78
C ASP A 64 11.54 26.49 16.25
N SER A 65 11.35 27.70 15.75
CA SER A 65 12.41 28.59 15.27
C SER A 65 13.54 28.83 16.28
N SER A 66 13.27 28.74 17.59
CA SER A 66 14.24 28.90 18.67
C SER A 66 15.14 27.67 18.87
N GLU A 67 14.60 26.46 18.71
CA GLU A 67 15.39 25.21 18.71
C GLU A 67 16.24 25.09 17.44
N VAL A 68 15.70 25.52 16.30
CA VAL A 68 16.47 25.58 15.05
C VAL A 68 17.57 26.63 15.14
N ARG A 69 17.33 27.76 15.81
CA ARG A 69 18.37 28.77 16.11
C ARG A 69 19.44 28.29 17.09
N SER A 70 19.08 27.58 18.15
CA SER A 70 20.08 27.05 19.10
C SER A 70 20.94 25.93 18.50
N GLN A 71 20.39 25.16 17.55
CA GLN A 71 21.14 24.16 16.78
C GLN A 71 21.99 24.77 15.66
N LEU A 72 21.68 25.98 15.19
CA LEU A 72 22.42 26.67 14.11
C LEU A 72 23.42 27.72 14.60
N VAL A 73 23.33 28.19 15.85
CA VAL A 73 24.23 29.22 16.40
C VAL A 73 25.21 28.57 17.39
N GLY A 74 26.29 28.00 16.84
CA GLY A 74 27.57 27.93 17.56
C GLY A 74 28.21 29.33 17.65
N PRO A 75 29.23 29.54 18.51
CA PRO A 75 29.73 30.87 18.89
C PRO A 75 30.41 31.71 17.80
N ASN A 76 30.40 31.30 16.53
CA ASN A 76 31.00 32.08 15.43
C ASN A 76 29.95 32.50 14.41
N SER A 77 29.67 33.81 14.40
CA SER A 77 28.81 34.55 13.49
C SER A 77 29.24 34.49 12.03
N ASN A 78 28.29 34.38 11.09
CA ASN A 78 28.20 35.15 9.81
C ASN A 78 27.19 34.60 8.77
N ALA A 79 26.44 33.53 9.05
CA ALA A 79 25.55 32.90 8.06
C ALA A 79 24.14 33.55 7.94
N LEU A 80 23.97 34.84 8.25
CA LEU A 80 22.64 35.46 8.37
C LEU A 80 22.13 36.20 7.12
N LEU A 81 22.86 36.15 5.99
CA LEU A 81 22.53 36.95 4.80
C LEU A 81 22.22 36.15 3.52
N ALA A 82 22.16 34.81 3.56
CA ALA A 82 21.98 33.99 2.36
C ALA A 82 20.81 32.98 2.43
N LEU A 83 19.74 33.30 3.18
CA LEU A 83 18.52 32.49 3.22
C LEU A 83 17.29 33.37 2.95
N ASN A 84 17.21 33.90 1.74
CA ASN A 84 15.99 34.45 1.15
C ASN A 84 15.36 33.42 0.19
N ASP A 85 15.13 32.20 0.68
CA ASP A 85 14.30 31.20 -0.01
C ASP A 85 13.01 30.95 0.80
N CYS A 86 11.89 31.06 0.09
CA CYS A 86 10.58 31.50 0.56
C CYS A 86 9.80 30.51 1.46
N ASP A 87 10.30 29.30 1.68
CA ASP A 87 9.57 28.24 2.41
C ASP A 87 10.01 28.12 3.87
N ILE A 88 11.31 28.30 4.18
CA ILE A 88 11.83 28.17 5.55
C ILE A 88 11.32 29.31 6.45
N MET A 89 11.20 30.54 5.93
CA MET A 89 10.62 31.68 6.66
C MET A 89 9.11 31.51 6.90
N ARG A 90 8.36 30.91 5.97
CA ARG A 90 6.91 30.63 6.15
C ARG A 90 6.67 29.57 7.23
N ASP A 91 7.50 28.53 7.25
CA ASP A 91 7.38 27.45 8.24
C ASP A 91 7.88 27.90 9.63
N LEU A 92 8.92 28.74 9.71
CA LEU A 92 9.35 29.38 10.97
C LEU A 92 8.32 30.34 11.57
N GLN A 93 7.49 30.99 10.75
CA GLN A 93 6.42 31.86 11.22
C GLN A 93 5.17 31.07 11.67
N ARG A 94 4.96 29.86 11.14
CA ARG A 94 3.82 29.01 11.50
C ARG A 94 3.99 28.29 12.84
N SER A 95 5.21 27.89 13.22
CA SER A 95 5.44 27.18 14.48
C SER A 95 5.30 28.05 15.73
N LYS A 96 5.68 29.33 15.65
CA LYS A 96 5.58 30.30 16.76
C LYS A 96 4.15 30.55 17.29
N GLY A 97 3.12 30.25 16.51
CA GLY A 97 1.73 30.55 16.90
C GLY A 97 1.08 29.53 17.82
N TRP A 98 1.59 28.29 17.88
CA TRP A 98 0.90 27.20 18.58
C TRP A 98 1.17 27.15 20.08
N THR A 99 2.33 27.64 20.52
CA THR A 99 2.68 27.70 21.95
C THR A 99 1.79 28.66 22.73
N ASP A 100 1.22 29.65 22.04
CA ASP A 100 0.37 30.69 22.64
C ASP A 100 -1.11 30.27 22.70
N VAL A 101 -1.47 29.11 22.12
CA VAL A 101 -2.84 28.60 22.18
C VAL A 101 -3.10 28.02 23.57
N ALA A 102 -3.96 28.70 24.34
CA ALA A 102 -4.35 28.25 25.67
C ALA A 102 -4.87 26.81 25.66
N ASN A 103 -4.43 26.02 26.64
CA ASN A 103 -4.79 24.61 26.83
C ASN A 103 -4.29 23.65 25.74
N LEU A 104 -3.46 24.09 24.79
CA LEU A 104 -2.80 23.21 23.82
C LEU A 104 -1.38 22.85 24.31
N VAL A 105 -1.03 21.57 24.24
CA VAL A 105 0.31 21.05 24.50
C VAL A 105 0.77 20.32 23.25
N VAL A 106 1.88 20.76 22.68
CA VAL A 106 2.50 20.14 21.51
C VAL A 106 3.63 19.21 21.96
N VAL A 107 3.57 17.95 21.57
CA VAL A 107 4.55 16.90 21.92
C VAL A 107 5.12 16.32 20.63
N ARG A 108 6.36 16.69 20.32
CA ARG A 108 7.09 16.28 19.10
C ARG A 108 7.76 14.92 19.28
N ASN A 109 7.00 13.89 19.64
CA ASN A 109 7.53 12.56 19.88
C ASN A 109 6.55 11.50 19.43
N LYS A 110 7.06 10.28 19.31
CA LYS A 110 6.24 9.07 19.20
C LYS A 110 5.42 8.90 20.46
N ILE A 111 4.14 8.56 20.33
CA ILE A 111 3.23 8.38 21.48
C ILE A 111 3.75 7.31 22.45
N GLU A 112 4.44 6.29 21.94
CA GLU A 112 5.06 5.21 22.71
C GLU A 112 6.08 5.73 23.75
N ASN A 113 6.70 6.88 23.48
CA ASN A 113 7.70 7.53 24.31
C ASN A 113 7.12 8.62 25.23
N VAL A 114 5.81 8.83 25.22
CA VAL A 114 5.14 9.89 25.98
C VAL A 114 4.37 9.26 27.14
N ARG A 115 4.30 9.98 28.26
CA ARG A 115 3.42 9.63 29.39
C ARG A 115 2.60 10.85 29.75
N ILE A 116 1.27 10.71 29.69
CA ILE A 116 0.32 11.78 29.95
C ILE A 116 -0.60 11.33 31.08
N SER A 117 -0.64 12.09 32.18
CA SER A 117 -1.52 11.83 33.31
C SER A 117 -2.72 12.78 33.29
N LEU A 118 -3.93 12.23 33.30
CA LEU A 118 -5.19 12.98 33.22
C LEU A 118 -6.20 12.46 34.25
N ARG A 119 -7.24 13.24 34.52
CA ARG A 119 -8.41 12.76 35.25
C ARG A 119 -9.31 11.97 34.30
N ARG A 120 -9.93 12.66 33.35
CA ARG A 120 -10.66 12.05 32.23
C ARG A 120 -9.88 12.21 30.93
N ALA A 121 -9.88 11.18 30.08
CA ALA A 121 -9.21 11.21 28.78
C ALA A 121 -10.14 10.86 27.62
N VAL A 122 -10.05 11.64 26.54
CA VAL A 122 -10.52 11.23 25.20
C VAL A 122 -9.29 11.04 24.33
N VAL A 123 -9.16 9.87 23.70
CA VAL A 123 -8.01 9.57 22.84
C VAL A 123 -8.44 9.57 21.38
N VAL A 124 -7.78 10.40 20.57
CA VAL A 124 -8.12 10.67 19.17
C VAL A 124 -6.95 10.27 18.30
N LEU A 125 -7.14 9.31 17.40
CA LEU A 125 -6.12 8.88 16.44
C LEU A 125 -6.48 9.41 15.05
N VAL A 126 -5.69 10.35 14.55
CA VAL A 126 -5.88 10.96 13.22
C VAL A 126 -4.77 10.43 12.34
N HIS A 127 -5.06 9.59 11.35
CA HIS A 127 -4.01 9.03 10.49
C HIS A 127 -2.83 8.37 11.24
N ALA A 128 -3.06 7.91 12.47
CA ALA A 128 -1.99 7.47 13.36
C ALA A 128 -1.48 6.09 12.94
N HIS A 129 -0.16 5.94 12.86
CA HIS A 129 0.50 4.68 12.53
C HIS A 129 0.88 3.88 13.78
N VAL A 130 -0.08 3.67 14.68
CA VAL A 130 0.04 2.91 15.93
C VAL A 130 -1.25 2.13 16.22
N THR A 131 -1.18 1.08 17.03
CA THR A 131 -2.40 0.39 17.50
C THR A 131 -3.11 1.22 18.58
N LEU A 132 -4.39 0.94 18.80
CA LEU A 132 -5.16 1.62 19.87
C LEU A 132 -4.54 1.37 21.25
N ALA A 133 -4.08 0.14 21.51
CA ALA A 133 -3.42 -0.23 22.76
C ALA A 133 -2.08 0.51 22.98
N GLN A 134 -1.30 0.72 21.91
CA GLN A 134 -0.05 1.49 21.98
C GLN A 134 -0.32 2.96 22.31
N ALA A 135 -1.37 3.56 21.75
CA ALA A 135 -1.73 4.94 22.08
C ALA A 135 -2.24 5.05 23.53
N LEU A 136 -3.05 4.10 23.98
CA LEU A 136 -3.61 4.10 25.35
C LEU A 136 -2.56 3.84 26.43
N SER A 137 -1.52 3.05 26.16
CA SER A 137 -0.46 2.80 27.16
C SER A 137 0.34 4.05 27.54
N ALA A 138 0.29 5.08 26.70
CA ALA A 138 0.88 6.40 26.96
C ALA A 138 0.00 7.30 27.85
N VAL A 139 -1.27 6.93 28.07
CA VAL A 139 -2.26 7.76 28.75
C VAL A 139 -2.67 7.10 30.06
N GLN A 140 -2.26 7.69 31.18
CA GLN A 140 -2.69 7.30 32.51
C GLN A 140 -3.85 8.21 32.94
N ALA A 141 -5.07 7.75 32.76
CA ALA A 141 -6.27 8.47 33.17
C ALA A 141 -7.04 7.68 34.23
N GLU A 142 -7.71 8.40 35.14
CA GLU A 142 -8.68 7.77 36.06
C GLU A 142 -9.87 7.19 35.29
N GLN A 143 -10.25 7.84 34.20
CA GLN A 143 -11.29 7.37 33.29
C GLN A 143 -10.96 7.69 31.84
N VAL A 144 -11.01 6.69 30.96
CA VAL A 144 -11.02 6.91 29.50
C VAL A 144 -12.48 7.03 29.06
N VAL A 145 -12.88 8.24 28.68
CA VAL A 145 -14.25 8.59 28.27
C VAL A 145 -14.58 8.04 26.88
N GLY A 146 -13.57 7.94 26.01
CA GLY A 146 -13.72 7.27 24.74
C GLY A 146 -12.48 7.34 23.87
N VAL A 147 -12.49 6.50 22.84
CA VAL A 147 -11.44 6.42 21.83
C VAL A 147 -12.08 6.62 20.47
N ILE A 148 -11.47 7.45 19.63
CA ILE A 148 -11.91 7.64 18.26
C ILE A 148 -10.71 7.52 17.33
N THR A 149 -10.90 6.85 16.20
CA THR A 149 -9.88 6.76 15.17
C THR A 149 -10.42 7.01 13.78
N MET A 150 -9.58 7.61 12.94
CA MET A 150 -9.72 7.70 11.49
C MET A 150 -8.51 7.00 10.86
N PRO A 151 -8.59 5.66 10.65
CA PRO A 151 -7.46 4.87 10.20
C PRO A 151 -7.12 5.22 8.75
N CYS A 152 -5.84 5.09 8.40
CA CYS A 152 -5.37 5.28 7.03
C CYS A 152 -4.31 4.26 6.64
N CYS A 153 -3.90 4.28 5.37
CA CYS A 153 -2.86 3.41 4.85
C CYS A 153 -3.18 1.92 5.15
N ASN A 154 -2.27 1.20 5.80
CA ASN A 154 -2.42 -0.20 6.17
C ASN A 154 -2.86 -0.41 7.65
N TRP A 155 -3.39 0.62 8.32
CA TRP A 155 -3.73 0.56 9.75
C TRP A 155 -5.19 0.24 10.07
N TYR A 156 -6.04 0.06 9.05
CA TYR A 156 -7.45 -0.32 9.23
C TYR A 156 -7.63 -1.57 10.10
N SER A 157 -6.97 -2.69 9.77
CA SER A 157 -7.11 -3.92 10.56
C SER A 157 -6.44 -3.81 11.94
N ARG A 158 -5.42 -2.96 12.07
CA ARG A 158 -4.69 -2.75 13.33
C ARG A 158 -5.41 -1.83 14.32
N GLN A 159 -6.48 -1.18 13.89
CA GLN A 159 -7.32 -0.29 14.69
C GLN A 159 -8.79 -0.72 14.61
N GLU A 160 -9.03 -2.03 14.50
CA GLU A 160 -10.35 -2.64 14.37
C GLU A 160 -10.94 -3.05 15.72
N THR A 161 -10.10 -3.48 16.64
CA THR A 161 -10.53 -3.88 17.98
C THR A 161 -9.75 -3.14 19.05
N LEU A 162 -10.45 -2.78 20.12
CA LEU A 162 -9.89 -2.24 21.34
C LEU A 162 -10.19 -3.24 22.46
N PHE A 163 -9.16 -3.86 23.03
CA PHE A 163 -9.33 -4.92 24.06
C PHE A 163 -10.30 -6.03 23.61
N ALA A 164 -10.16 -6.49 22.36
CA ALA A 164 -11.04 -7.46 21.71
C ALA A 164 -12.51 -7.03 21.52
N ARG A 165 -12.84 -5.76 21.80
CA ARG A 165 -14.14 -5.14 21.52
C ARG A 165 -14.10 -4.36 20.21
N GLY A 166 -15.07 -4.61 19.32
CA GLY A 166 -15.27 -3.81 18.13
C GLY A 166 -15.73 -2.38 18.46
N PRO A 167 -15.68 -1.44 17.51
CA PRO A 167 -16.20 -0.09 17.71
C PRO A 167 -17.72 -0.08 17.94
N ASP A 168 -18.18 0.81 18.82
CA ASP A 168 -19.60 1.03 19.08
C ASP A 168 -20.30 1.73 17.91
N LEU A 169 -19.54 2.53 17.16
CA LEU A 169 -20.02 3.21 15.97
C LEU A 169 -18.95 3.25 14.89
N VAL A 170 -19.34 2.87 13.67
CA VAL A 170 -18.53 3.02 12.45
C VAL A 170 -19.34 3.76 11.41
N TYR A 171 -18.76 4.79 10.80
CA TYR A 171 -19.39 5.50 9.69
C TYR A 171 -18.36 6.20 8.81
N ASP A 172 -18.72 6.45 7.55
CA ASP A 172 -17.95 7.33 6.68
C ASP A 172 -18.46 8.77 6.81
N ASP A 173 -17.55 9.74 6.99
CA ASP A 173 -17.87 11.18 6.96
C ASP A 173 -17.43 11.78 5.61
N PHE A 174 -18.39 12.05 4.72
CA PHE A 174 -18.09 12.59 3.38
C PHE A 174 -17.62 14.06 3.41
N SER A 175 -17.62 14.71 4.57
CA SER A 175 -16.94 16.00 4.75
C SER A 175 -15.42 15.84 4.73
N VAL A 176 -14.92 14.61 4.91
CA VAL A 176 -13.52 14.25 4.68
C VAL A 176 -13.36 13.89 3.22
N LEU A 177 -12.77 14.80 2.43
CA LEU A 177 -12.49 14.63 1.00
C LEU A 177 -11.28 13.68 0.77
N SER A 178 -11.38 12.46 1.31
CA SER A 178 -10.39 11.39 1.19
C SER A 178 -11.09 10.04 1.16
N ASP A 179 -10.43 9.04 0.60
CA ASP A 179 -10.82 7.63 0.76
C ASP A 179 -10.59 7.11 2.20
N HIS A 180 -9.78 7.84 2.98
CA HIS A 180 -9.54 7.56 4.40
C HIS A 180 -10.49 8.35 5.30
N ARG A 181 -11.81 8.16 5.08
CA ARG A 181 -12.90 8.91 5.75
C ARG A 181 -13.75 8.11 6.75
N GLU A 182 -13.38 6.84 6.98
CA GLU A 182 -14.05 6.00 7.97
C GLU A 182 -13.66 6.46 9.38
N LEU A 183 -14.66 6.71 10.22
CA LEU A 183 -14.49 6.97 11.65
C LEU A 183 -14.97 5.77 12.44
N ARG A 184 -14.22 5.42 13.49
CA ARG A 184 -14.57 4.37 14.44
C ARG A 184 -14.50 4.92 15.85
N LEU A 185 -15.52 4.64 16.64
CA LEU A 185 -15.70 5.19 17.98
C LEU A 185 -15.88 4.05 18.99
N TRP A 186 -15.21 4.17 20.13
CA TRP A 186 -15.45 3.39 21.34
C TRP A 186 -15.82 4.35 22.46
N VAL A 187 -16.98 4.14 23.09
CA VAL A 187 -17.46 4.88 24.25
C VAL A 187 -16.94 4.20 25.51
N GLY A 188 -16.40 4.99 26.43
CA GLY A 188 -15.84 4.53 27.69
C GLY A 188 -16.88 3.98 28.67
N GLY A 189 -16.50 2.93 29.41
CA GLY A 189 -17.33 2.23 30.39
C GLY A 189 -16.87 0.79 30.57
N ASP A 190 -16.95 0.24 31.79
CA ASP A 190 -16.54 -1.12 32.13
C ASP A 190 -17.54 -2.16 31.58
N GLY A 191 -17.50 -2.42 30.27
CA GLY A 191 -18.00 -3.65 29.62
C GLY A 191 -19.45 -4.12 29.86
N GLY A 192 -20.23 -3.45 30.70
CA GLY A 192 -21.62 -3.70 30.99
C GLY A 192 -22.49 -2.90 30.05
N ASP A 193 -23.50 -3.57 29.49
CA ASP A 193 -24.56 -3.06 28.63
C ASP A 193 -24.71 -1.54 28.70
N VAL A 194 -24.03 -0.85 27.79
CA VAL A 194 -24.03 0.61 27.73
C VAL A 194 -25.45 0.99 27.33
N ASP A 195 -26.16 1.68 28.23
CA ASP A 195 -27.45 2.27 27.93
C ASP A 195 -27.27 3.32 26.82
N THR A 196 -27.37 2.84 25.58
CA THR A 196 -27.29 3.62 24.35
C THR A 196 -28.51 4.52 24.17
N SER A 197 -29.45 4.57 25.12
CA SER A 197 -30.60 5.48 25.05
C SER A 197 -30.22 6.95 25.21
N HIS A 198 -29.14 7.26 25.94
CA HIS A 198 -28.70 8.64 26.17
C HIS A 198 -27.91 9.25 25.01
N ALA A 199 -27.27 8.40 24.19
CA ALA A 199 -26.70 8.81 22.91
C ALA A 199 -27.70 8.36 21.84
N ASP A 200 -28.58 9.24 21.40
CA ASP A 200 -29.41 9.02 20.22
C ASP A 200 -28.49 8.85 19.00
N LEU A 201 -27.95 7.63 18.87
CA LEU A 201 -27.04 7.14 17.83
C LEU A 201 -27.82 6.86 16.54
N SER A 202 -29.13 7.13 16.53
CA SER A 202 -29.90 7.19 15.32
C SER A 202 -29.42 8.41 14.52
N LEU A 203 -28.82 8.15 13.35
CA LEU A 203 -28.44 9.18 12.38
C LEU A 203 -29.67 9.86 11.74
N THR A 204 -30.85 9.72 12.34
CA THR A 204 -32.12 10.27 11.85
C THR A 204 -32.21 11.80 12.01
N SER A 205 -31.30 12.42 12.77
CA SER A 205 -31.23 13.89 12.79
C SER A 205 -30.77 14.40 11.42
N SER A 206 -31.64 15.18 10.77
CA SER A 206 -31.49 15.86 9.46
C SER A 206 -30.25 16.76 9.27
N VAL A 207 -29.30 16.71 10.20
CA VAL A 207 -28.13 17.58 10.32
C VAL A 207 -26.85 16.95 9.72
N MET A 208 -26.80 15.62 9.53
CA MET A 208 -25.65 14.91 8.93
C MET A 208 -25.90 14.60 7.44
N LYS A 209 -26.03 15.63 6.60
CA LYS A 209 -26.00 15.41 5.14
C LYS A 209 -24.61 14.87 4.77
N GLY A 210 -24.52 13.60 4.39
CA GLY A 210 -23.27 12.98 3.94
C GLY A 210 -22.51 12.17 5.01
N CYS A 211 -23.18 11.44 5.89
CA CYS A 211 -22.55 10.37 6.67
C CYS A 211 -23.27 9.04 6.44
N VAL A 212 -22.53 7.95 6.29
CA VAL A 212 -23.09 6.60 6.06
C VAL A 212 -22.61 5.66 7.16
N ARG A 213 -23.56 5.17 7.98
CA ARG A 213 -23.28 4.17 9.03
C ARG A 213 -22.87 2.86 8.38
N LYS A 214 -21.87 2.20 8.97
CA LYS A 214 -21.52 0.82 8.64
C LYS A 214 -22.03 -0.07 9.76
N GLU A 215 -22.75 -1.11 9.39
CA GLU A 215 -23.05 -2.20 10.30
C GLU A 215 -21.83 -3.10 10.38
N LEU A 216 -21.38 -3.37 11.61
CA LEU A 216 -20.30 -4.31 11.82
C LEU A 216 -20.88 -5.71 11.61
N ILE A 217 -20.49 -6.36 10.51
CA ILE A 217 -20.82 -7.76 10.28
C ILE A 217 -20.00 -8.56 11.29
N ALA A 218 -20.64 -9.04 12.35
CA ALA A 218 -19.97 -9.83 13.37
C ALA A 218 -19.42 -11.11 12.73
N ASN A 219 -18.11 -11.31 12.77
CA ASN A 219 -17.52 -12.62 12.53
C ASN A 219 -17.82 -13.47 13.77
N ASP A 220 -18.89 -14.24 13.70
CA ASP A 220 -19.37 -15.09 14.78
C ASP A 220 -18.47 -16.35 14.90
N ASP A 221 -17.27 -16.17 15.47
CA ASP A 221 -16.31 -17.24 15.76
C ASP A 221 -16.33 -17.66 17.25
N ARG A 222 -17.43 -17.44 17.98
CA ARG A 222 -17.55 -17.86 19.38
C ARG A 222 -18.67 -18.86 19.60
N HIS A 223 -18.30 -20.13 19.54
CA HIS A 223 -18.99 -21.19 20.26
C HIS A 223 -18.91 -20.94 21.78
N SER A 224 -20.02 -20.58 22.41
CA SER A 224 -20.36 -21.07 23.75
C SER A 224 -21.87 -20.97 24.03
N ALA A 225 -22.32 -21.89 24.87
CA ALA A 225 -23.68 -22.39 24.98
C ALA A 225 -24.73 -21.45 25.62
N SER A 226 -25.98 -21.73 25.23
CA SER A 226 -27.24 -21.66 26.00
C SER A 226 -28.18 -20.45 25.79
N ALA A 227 -29.21 -20.65 24.95
CA ALA A 227 -30.64 -20.71 25.30
C ALA A 227 -31.52 -20.36 24.07
N PRO A 228 -32.69 -21.00 23.88
CA PRO A 228 -33.42 -20.94 22.61
C PRO A 228 -34.40 -19.77 22.58
N ARG A 229 -34.38 -18.98 21.50
CA ARG A 229 -35.56 -18.24 21.05
C ARG A 229 -35.78 -18.47 19.56
N ALA A 230 -36.96 -19.01 19.28
CA ALA A 230 -37.46 -19.29 17.96
C ALA A 230 -37.87 -17.99 17.25
N SER A 231 -37.40 -17.78 16.03
CA SER A 231 -38.25 -17.46 14.87
C SER A 231 -37.43 -17.22 13.60
N THR A 232 -37.89 -17.85 12.52
CA THR A 232 -37.63 -17.62 11.08
C THR A 232 -36.22 -17.89 10.57
N GLY A 233 -35.88 -19.17 10.48
CA GLY A 233 -34.85 -19.64 9.56
C GLY A 233 -35.42 -19.81 8.15
N VAL A 234 -34.87 -19.06 7.20
CA VAL A 234 -34.48 -19.43 5.81
C VAL A 234 -33.63 -18.25 5.31
N ASP A 235 -32.32 -18.20 5.58
CA ASP A 235 -31.32 -17.61 4.64
C ASP A 235 -29.85 -17.69 5.09
N ASP A 236 -29.55 -18.11 6.33
CA ASP A 236 -28.19 -17.95 6.89
C ASP A 236 -27.17 -19.05 6.48
N SER A 237 -27.54 -19.93 5.55
CA SER A 237 -26.73 -21.11 5.15
C SER A 237 -25.90 -20.91 3.88
N LYS A 238 -25.95 -19.73 3.24
CA LYS A 238 -25.09 -19.40 2.09
C LYS A 238 -24.22 -18.19 2.42
N ARG A 239 -23.20 -18.39 3.27
CA ARG A 239 -21.91 -17.70 3.08
C ARG A 239 -21.43 -18.11 1.68
N ARG A 240 -21.95 -17.43 0.63
CA ARG A 240 -21.57 -17.67 -0.76
C ARG A 240 -20.06 -17.51 -0.82
N ARG A 241 -19.36 -18.63 -0.97
CA ARG A 241 -17.94 -18.60 -1.33
C ARG A 241 -17.88 -17.79 -2.63
N GLU A 242 -17.10 -16.73 -2.64
CA GLU A 242 -16.82 -16.00 -3.87
C GLU A 242 -15.98 -16.92 -4.75
N SER A 243 -16.65 -17.63 -5.66
CA SER A 243 -16.04 -18.42 -6.72
C SER A 243 -15.54 -17.49 -7.82
N VAL A 244 -14.64 -17.96 -8.67
CA VAL A 244 -14.19 -17.14 -9.81
C VAL A 244 -15.34 -16.88 -10.78
N LEU A 245 -16.27 -17.82 -10.92
CA LEU A 245 -17.42 -17.70 -11.84
C LEU A 245 -18.43 -16.67 -11.32
N THR A 246 -18.79 -16.73 -10.03
CA THR A 246 -19.66 -15.71 -9.40
C THR A 246 -19.05 -14.32 -9.51
N PHE A 247 -17.74 -14.19 -9.28
CA PHE A 247 -17.04 -12.92 -9.47
C PHE A 247 -17.16 -12.40 -10.91
N LEU A 248 -16.89 -13.24 -11.91
CA LEU A 248 -16.98 -12.83 -13.31
C LEU A 248 -18.41 -12.44 -13.71
N ASP A 249 -19.40 -13.23 -13.30
CA ASP A 249 -20.82 -12.98 -13.55
C ASP A 249 -21.27 -11.65 -12.96
N ASP A 250 -21.01 -11.45 -11.66
CA ASP A 250 -21.35 -10.22 -10.95
C ASP A 250 -20.66 -8.98 -11.54
N VAL A 251 -19.41 -9.10 -11.98
CA VAL A 251 -18.66 -7.98 -12.58
C VAL A 251 -19.23 -7.62 -13.96
N LEU A 252 -19.60 -8.63 -14.75
CA LEU A 252 -20.20 -8.42 -16.07
C LEU A 252 -21.64 -7.88 -15.97
N ASP A 253 -22.42 -8.32 -14.97
CA ASP A 253 -23.74 -7.77 -14.65
C ASP A 253 -23.64 -6.32 -14.13
N GLU A 254 -22.62 -6.01 -13.31
CA GLU A 254 -22.38 -4.62 -12.88
C GLU A 254 -22.04 -3.71 -14.08
N GLN A 255 -21.23 -4.20 -15.03
CA GLN A 255 -20.92 -3.49 -16.27
C GLN A 255 -22.16 -3.19 -17.12
N SER A 256 -23.11 -4.13 -17.22
CA SER A 256 -24.33 -3.93 -18.01
C SER A 256 -25.31 -2.94 -17.38
N ARG A 257 -25.25 -2.75 -16.05
CA ARG A 257 -26.14 -1.85 -15.29
C ARG A 257 -25.63 -0.42 -15.19
N LEU A 258 -24.37 -0.16 -15.48
CA LEU A 258 -23.80 1.18 -15.40
C LEU A 258 -24.42 2.09 -16.47
N THR A 259 -25.20 3.08 -16.01
CA THR A 259 -25.77 4.14 -16.86
C THR A 259 -24.75 5.26 -17.09
N ASP A 260 -24.86 5.92 -18.24
CA ASP A 260 -23.83 6.79 -18.84
C ASP A 260 -23.30 7.94 -17.96
N SER A 261 -24.04 8.40 -16.95
CA SER A 261 -23.79 9.72 -16.33
C SER A 261 -22.51 9.85 -15.50
N ASN A 262 -21.87 8.74 -15.09
CA ASN A 262 -20.62 8.78 -14.31
C ASN A 262 -19.38 8.30 -15.09
N GLY A 263 -19.55 7.81 -16.33
CA GLY A 263 -18.49 7.17 -17.11
C GLY A 263 -17.60 8.14 -17.92
N GLU A 264 -18.14 9.28 -18.33
CA GLU A 264 -17.53 10.17 -19.34
C GLU A 264 -16.15 10.70 -18.92
N GLN A 265 -15.98 11.08 -17.65
CA GLN A 265 -14.71 11.63 -17.17
C GLN A 265 -13.59 10.57 -17.15
N GLU A 266 -13.93 9.30 -16.91
CA GLU A 266 -12.96 8.22 -16.89
C GLU A 266 -12.68 7.64 -18.30
N GLU A 267 -13.68 7.66 -19.18
CA GLU A 267 -13.58 7.24 -20.58
C GLU A 267 -12.50 8.04 -21.32
N GLN A 268 -12.50 9.37 -21.13
CA GLN A 268 -11.46 10.27 -21.65
C GLN A 268 -10.06 9.96 -21.10
N THR A 269 -9.99 9.38 -19.91
CA THR A 269 -8.75 9.18 -19.18
C THR A 269 -7.99 7.92 -19.62
N MET A 270 -8.69 6.85 -20.01
CA MET A 270 -8.04 5.64 -20.54
C MET A 270 -7.77 5.74 -22.04
N GLY A 271 -8.67 6.35 -22.80
CA GLY A 271 -8.58 6.39 -24.27
C GLY A 271 -7.33 7.12 -24.82
N SER A 272 -6.83 8.14 -24.12
CA SER A 272 -5.69 8.94 -24.62
C SER A 272 -4.30 8.36 -24.37
N SER A 273 -4.17 7.38 -23.46
CA SER A 273 -2.86 6.86 -23.01
C SER A 273 -2.65 5.36 -23.25
N LEU A 274 -3.72 4.62 -23.53
CA LEU A 274 -3.67 3.22 -23.96
C LEU A 274 -2.81 3.00 -25.23
N PRO A 275 -3.00 3.79 -26.30
CA PRO A 275 -2.43 3.50 -27.62
C PRO A 275 -0.93 3.26 -27.61
N THR A 276 -0.18 4.18 -27.03
CA THR A 276 1.30 4.14 -27.03
C THR A 276 1.84 3.02 -26.15
N ALA A 277 1.14 2.68 -25.06
CA ALA A 277 1.60 1.68 -24.11
C ALA A 277 1.33 0.25 -24.58
N VAL A 278 0.24 0.02 -25.31
CA VAL A 278 -0.11 -1.30 -25.86
C VAL A 278 0.64 -1.57 -27.16
N ALA A 279 0.75 -0.57 -28.05
CA ALA A 279 1.41 -0.71 -29.35
C ALA A 279 2.90 -1.09 -29.25
N SER A 280 3.59 -0.73 -28.17
CA SER A 280 4.98 -1.14 -27.96
C SER A 280 5.17 -2.61 -27.57
N HIS A 281 4.07 -3.33 -27.29
CA HIS A 281 4.10 -4.69 -26.73
C HIS A 281 3.24 -5.71 -27.48
N LEU A 282 2.29 -5.25 -28.31
CA LEU A 282 1.43 -6.11 -29.12
C LEU A 282 1.50 -5.70 -30.59
N PRO A 283 1.89 -6.62 -31.49
CA PRO A 283 1.69 -6.44 -32.93
C PRO A 283 0.22 -6.17 -33.29
N MET A 284 -0.03 -5.42 -34.36
CA MET A 284 -1.40 -5.03 -34.78
C MET A 284 -2.27 -6.21 -35.22
N GLU A 285 -1.63 -7.29 -35.65
CA GLU A 285 -2.27 -8.54 -36.05
C GLU A 285 -2.70 -9.42 -34.87
N THR A 286 -2.23 -9.13 -33.65
CA THR A 286 -2.51 -9.94 -32.47
C THR A 286 -4.01 -9.96 -32.16
N HIS A 287 -4.54 -11.15 -31.86
CA HIS A 287 -5.91 -11.31 -31.41
C HIS A 287 -6.03 -10.98 -29.91
N VAL A 288 -6.65 -9.85 -29.59
CA VAL A 288 -6.73 -9.31 -28.23
C VAL A 288 -8.14 -9.45 -27.67
N LEU A 289 -8.27 -10.16 -26.54
CA LEU A 289 -9.46 -10.15 -25.71
C LEU A 289 -9.40 -8.98 -24.73
N VAL A 290 -10.28 -8.00 -24.90
CA VAL A 290 -10.37 -6.80 -24.06
C VAL A 290 -11.40 -7.02 -22.97
N LEU A 291 -10.95 -6.87 -21.72
CA LEU A 291 -11.80 -6.80 -20.53
C LEU A 291 -11.97 -5.32 -20.17
N ASP A 292 -12.98 -4.70 -20.78
CA ASP A 292 -13.41 -3.34 -20.46
C ASP A 292 -14.34 -3.35 -19.24
N TRP A 293 -14.28 -2.31 -18.42
CA TRP A 293 -15.24 -2.11 -17.33
C TRP A 293 -16.48 -1.32 -17.77
N SER A 294 -16.37 -0.53 -18.84
CA SER A 294 -17.46 0.31 -19.34
C SER A 294 -18.25 -0.43 -20.42
N PRO A 295 -19.59 -0.32 -20.46
CA PRO A 295 -20.40 -0.87 -21.55
C PRO A 295 -20.10 -0.20 -22.91
N ARG A 296 -19.45 0.97 -22.90
CA ARG A 296 -19.03 1.67 -24.12
C ARG A 296 -17.74 1.09 -24.75
N HIS A 297 -17.08 0.15 -24.07
CA HIS A 297 -15.87 -0.52 -24.55
C HIS A 297 -14.73 0.43 -25.02
N PRO A 298 -14.30 1.40 -24.18
CA PRO A 298 -13.34 2.41 -24.61
C PRO A 298 -11.96 1.86 -24.95
N ALA A 299 -11.50 0.79 -24.28
CA ALA A 299 -10.22 0.18 -24.62
C ALA A 299 -10.30 -0.53 -25.97
N ALA A 300 -11.40 -1.26 -26.24
CA ALA A 300 -11.62 -1.87 -27.54
C ALA A 300 -11.68 -0.81 -28.66
N ARG A 301 -12.38 0.32 -28.44
CA ARG A 301 -12.44 1.44 -29.38
C ARG A 301 -11.06 2.02 -29.66
N GLY A 302 -10.26 2.23 -28.61
CA GLY A 302 -8.89 2.72 -28.72
C GLY A 302 -8.03 1.83 -29.62
N LEU A 303 -8.04 0.52 -29.38
CA LEU A 303 -7.30 -0.44 -30.21
C LEU A 303 -7.78 -0.43 -31.68
N LEU A 304 -9.09 -0.39 -31.92
CA LEU A 304 -9.62 -0.34 -33.29
C LEU A 304 -9.15 0.92 -34.04
N ARG A 305 -9.17 2.09 -33.38
CA ARG A 305 -8.64 3.35 -33.93
C ARG A 305 -7.15 3.31 -34.22
N ASP A 306 -6.39 2.54 -33.43
CA ASP A 306 -4.95 2.34 -33.63
C ASP A 306 -4.62 1.32 -34.73
N GLY A 307 -5.64 0.77 -35.41
CA GLY A 307 -5.47 -0.14 -36.54
C GLY A 307 -5.44 -1.62 -36.17
N TYR A 308 -5.72 -1.99 -34.92
CA TYR A 308 -5.93 -3.39 -34.56
C TYR A 308 -7.23 -3.89 -35.21
N THR A 309 -7.19 -5.04 -35.86
CA THR A 309 -8.35 -5.61 -36.57
C THR A 309 -8.96 -6.82 -35.87
N ASN A 310 -8.25 -7.36 -34.88
CA ASN A 310 -8.59 -8.59 -34.16
C ASN A 310 -8.87 -8.30 -32.69
N VAL A 311 -9.85 -7.43 -32.44
CA VAL A 311 -10.26 -7.02 -31.08
C VAL A 311 -11.53 -7.77 -30.69
N TYR A 312 -11.53 -8.37 -29.51
CA TYR A 312 -12.63 -9.17 -28.99
C TYR A 312 -13.06 -8.67 -27.61
N SER A 313 -14.32 -8.90 -27.24
CA SER A 313 -14.86 -8.63 -25.91
C SER A 313 -15.74 -9.80 -25.45
N ILE A 314 -16.05 -9.84 -24.16
CA ILE A 314 -16.95 -10.85 -23.59
C ILE A 314 -18.12 -10.19 -22.87
N SER A 315 -19.27 -10.88 -22.86
CA SER A 315 -20.44 -10.52 -22.07
C SER A 315 -21.06 -11.77 -21.43
N ALA A 316 -21.80 -11.62 -20.34
CA ALA A 316 -22.61 -12.70 -19.82
C ALA A 316 -23.69 -13.12 -20.85
N ASP A 317 -24.04 -14.41 -20.89
CA ASP A 317 -25.18 -14.87 -21.66
C ASP A 317 -26.49 -14.70 -20.88
N GLU A 318 -27.27 -13.67 -21.22
CA GLU A 318 -28.56 -13.40 -20.60
C GLU A 318 -29.56 -14.57 -20.68
N ASN A 319 -29.41 -15.48 -21.66
CA ASN A 319 -30.29 -16.63 -21.83
C ASN A 319 -29.89 -17.82 -20.94
N GLU A 320 -28.63 -17.87 -20.51
CA GLU A 320 -28.06 -18.95 -19.70
C GLU A 320 -27.24 -18.34 -18.55
N PRO A 321 -27.91 -17.79 -17.52
CA PRO A 321 -27.24 -17.22 -16.37
C PRO A 321 -26.42 -18.29 -15.62
N LEU A 322 -25.57 -17.85 -14.70
CA LEU A 322 -24.81 -18.73 -13.83
C LEU A 322 -25.71 -19.81 -13.20
N THR A 323 -25.41 -21.08 -13.49
CA THR A 323 -26.14 -22.22 -12.93
C THR A 323 -25.31 -22.93 -11.89
N MET A 324 -25.94 -23.37 -10.80
CA MET A 324 -25.32 -24.20 -9.77
C MET A 324 -26.02 -25.56 -9.73
N THR A 325 -25.25 -26.64 -9.90
CA THR A 325 -25.74 -28.00 -9.68
C THR A 325 -25.10 -28.55 -8.42
N GLU A 326 -25.91 -28.73 -7.37
CA GLU A 326 -25.47 -29.33 -6.11
C GLU A 326 -25.63 -30.86 -6.22
N SER A 327 -24.52 -31.61 -6.09
CA SER A 327 -24.52 -33.06 -5.91
C SER A 327 -24.01 -33.39 -4.51
N GLU A 328 -24.35 -34.56 -3.97
CA GLU A 328 -23.94 -34.97 -2.60
C GLU A 328 -22.43 -34.87 -2.33
N THR A 329 -21.60 -34.89 -3.38
CA THR A 329 -20.13 -34.90 -3.26
C THR A 329 -19.44 -33.72 -3.94
N LYS A 330 -20.13 -32.97 -4.80
CA LYS A 330 -19.52 -31.93 -5.65
C LYS A 330 -20.50 -30.82 -5.97
N ASN A 331 -20.08 -29.58 -5.75
CA ASN A 331 -20.79 -28.41 -6.29
C ASN A 331 -20.17 -28.04 -7.62
N VAL A 332 -20.98 -28.01 -8.68
CA VAL A 332 -20.55 -27.60 -10.02
C VAL A 332 -21.26 -26.31 -10.38
N GLU A 333 -20.49 -25.27 -10.68
CA GLU A 333 -20.99 -24.01 -11.21
C GLU A 333 -20.67 -23.93 -12.69
N ARG A 334 -21.60 -23.45 -13.50
CA ARG A 334 -21.41 -23.29 -14.95
C ARG A 334 -21.80 -21.88 -15.36
N LEU A 335 -20.85 -21.17 -15.95
CA LEU A 335 -21.00 -19.82 -16.48
C LEU A 335 -20.74 -19.82 -17.98
N ARG A 336 -21.65 -19.22 -18.76
CA ARG A 336 -21.53 -19.08 -20.20
C ARG A 336 -21.31 -17.62 -20.58
N LEU A 337 -20.20 -17.35 -21.26
CA LEU A 337 -19.81 -16.01 -21.68
C LEU A 337 -19.83 -15.93 -23.21
N LYS A 338 -20.60 -14.99 -23.76
CA LYS A 338 -20.60 -14.68 -25.20
C LYS A 338 -19.30 -13.99 -25.57
N LEU A 339 -18.62 -14.49 -26.59
CA LEU A 339 -17.44 -13.87 -27.16
C LEU A 339 -17.84 -13.07 -28.41
N HIS A 340 -17.51 -11.79 -28.44
CA HIS A 340 -17.83 -10.89 -29.54
C HIS A 340 -16.56 -10.40 -30.22
N LYS A 341 -16.58 -10.31 -31.55
CA LYS A 341 -15.61 -9.55 -32.32
C LYS A 341 -16.10 -8.10 -32.40
N CYS A 342 -15.22 -7.17 -32.09
CA CYS A 342 -15.52 -5.74 -32.12
C CYS A 342 -15.17 -5.15 -33.49
N SER A 343 -16.05 -4.32 -34.06
CA SER A 343 -15.77 -3.50 -35.23
C SER A 343 -16.34 -2.08 -35.04
N VAL A 344 -15.78 -1.10 -35.76
CA VAL A 344 -16.34 0.26 -35.81
C VAL A 344 -17.27 0.34 -37.02
N ARG A 345 -18.44 0.95 -36.82
CA ARG A 345 -19.39 1.19 -37.92
C ARG A 345 -19.10 2.54 -38.57
N ASP A 346 -18.73 2.53 -39.85
CA ASP A 346 -18.57 3.74 -40.66
C ASP A 346 -19.94 4.26 -41.13
N ASP A 347 -20.75 4.79 -40.20
CA ASP A 347 -21.97 5.53 -40.58
C ASP A 347 -21.57 6.92 -41.10
N THR A 348 -21.05 6.98 -42.33
CA THR A 348 -20.61 8.23 -43.00
C THR A 348 -21.76 9.05 -43.61
N GLU A 349 -23.02 8.62 -43.44
CA GLU A 349 -24.17 9.24 -44.11
C GLU A 349 -25.00 10.19 -43.21
N SER A 350 -24.76 10.26 -41.90
CA SER A 350 -25.41 11.21 -40.98
C SER A 350 -24.49 12.40 -40.69
N GLY A 351 -24.72 13.54 -41.34
CA GLY A 351 -23.96 14.79 -41.14
C GLY A 351 -24.18 15.50 -39.80
N SER A 352 -24.27 14.76 -38.69
CA SER A 352 -24.37 15.31 -37.34
C SER A 352 -23.00 15.25 -36.65
N GLU A 353 -22.46 16.39 -36.24
CA GLU A 353 -21.06 16.57 -35.78
C GLU A 353 -20.74 15.95 -34.40
N ALA A 354 -21.55 15.02 -33.88
CA ALA A 354 -21.37 14.49 -32.51
C ALA A 354 -21.85 13.04 -32.30
N GLU A 355 -21.94 12.21 -33.35
CA GLU A 355 -22.23 10.79 -33.15
C GLU A 355 -20.97 10.08 -32.64
N GLU A 356 -20.99 9.67 -31.36
CA GLU A 356 -19.96 8.81 -30.78
C GLU A 356 -19.83 7.53 -31.62
N GLU A 357 -18.61 7.20 -32.06
CA GLU A 357 -18.31 5.95 -32.77
C GLU A 357 -18.84 4.73 -31.98
N MET A 358 -19.92 4.13 -32.49
CA MET A 358 -20.54 2.97 -31.87
C MET A 358 -19.78 1.70 -32.28
N ILE A 359 -19.38 0.90 -31.30
CA ILE A 359 -18.78 -0.41 -31.55
C ILE A 359 -19.90 -1.40 -31.89
N GLN A 360 -19.75 -2.09 -33.00
CA GLN A 360 -20.57 -3.25 -33.36
C GLN A 360 -19.93 -4.52 -32.78
N LEU A 361 -20.77 -5.35 -32.16
CA LEU A 361 -20.39 -6.62 -31.56
C LEU A 361 -20.94 -7.77 -32.39
N GLU A 362 -20.05 -8.57 -32.99
CA GLU A 362 -20.40 -9.76 -33.77
C GLU A 362 -20.10 -11.04 -32.96
N ALA A 363 -21.14 -11.82 -32.64
CA ALA A 363 -20.99 -13.03 -31.84
C ALA A 363 -20.15 -14.09 -32.56
N CYS A 364 -19.08 -14.55 -31.90
CA CYS A 364 -18.16 -15.59 -32.41
C CYS A 364 -18.48 -16.99 -31.85
N GLY A 365 -19.10 -17.05 -30.67
CA GLY A 365 -19.34 -18.29 -29.93
C GLY A 365 -19.41 -18.02 -28.43
N HIS A 366 -19.25 -19.08 -27.65
CA HIS A 366 -19.33 -19.00 -26.19
C HIS A 366 -18.11 -19.62 -25.52
N LEU A 367 -17.56 -18.92 -24.52
CA LEU A 367 -16.67 -19.50 -23.54
C LEU A 367 -17.53 -20.12 -22.44
N VAL A 368 -17.39 -21.42 -22.22
CA VAL A 368 -18.08 -22.14 -21.16
C VAL A 368 -17.09 -22.45 -20.06
N LEU A 369 -17.33 -21.86 -18.90
CA LEU A 369 -16.53 -22.02 -17.70
C LEU A 369 -17.30 -22.96 -16.76
N GLU A 370 -16.65 -24.05 -16.37
CA GLU A 370 -17.18 -24.99 -15.39
C GLU A 370 -16.25 -25.01 -14.18
N SER A 371 -16.75 -24.55 -13.04
CA SER A 371 -16.07 -24.62 -11.75
C SER A 371 -16.57 -25.82 -10.97
N SER A 372 -15.67 -26.50 -10.30
CA SER A 372 -16.04 -27.59 -9.43
C SER A 372 -15.25 -27.54 -8.13
N VAL A 373 -15.98 -27.53 -7.02
CA VAL A 373 -15.42 -27.49 -5.67
C VAL A 373 -15.65 -28.86 -5.04
N THR A 374 -14.56 -29.52 -4.69
CA THR A 374 -14.62 -30.79 -3.97
C THR A 374 -14.54 -30.49 -2.49
N MET A 375 -15.53 -30.92 -1.71
CA MET A 375 -15.50 -30.73 -0.26
C MET A 375 -14.33 -31.53 0.32
N PRO A 376 -13.46 -30.93 1.14
CA PRO A 376 -12.27 -31.59 1.64
C PRO A 376 -12.71 -32.61 2.69
N THR A 377 -12.30 -33.86 2.54
CA THR A 377 -12.62 -34.91 3.51
C THR A 377 -11.76 -34.86 4.77
N ASN A 378 -10.67 -34.08 4.78
CA ASN A 378 -9.80 -33.80 5.93
C ASN A 378 -8.96 -32.52 5.66
N GLU A 379 -9.01 -31.54 6.57
CA GLU A 379 -8.15 -30.33 6.80
C GLU A 379 -7.46 -29.56 5.64
N GLY A 380 -7.61 -29.94 4.38
CA GLY A 380 -7.02 -29.25 3.23
C GLY A 380 -7.82 -28.02 2.80
N GLU A 381 -7.12 -26.98 2.34
CA GLU A 381 -7.75 -25.84 1.67
C GLU A 381 -8.48 -26.31 0.41
N GLU A 382 -9.72 -25.87 0.25
CA GLU A 382 -10.52 -26.17 -0.94
C GLU A 382 -9.93 -25.49 -2.17
N GLU A 383 -9.48 -26.29 -3.13
CA GLU A 383 -9.07 -25.79 -4.43
C GLU A 383 -10.23 -25.86 -5.41
N GLU A 384 -10.73 -24.70 -5.80
CA GLU A 384 -11.68 -24.54 -6.89
C GLU A 384 -11.00 -24.92 -8.22
N GLN A 385 -11.46 -26.01 -8.85
CA GLN A 385 -10.95 -26.44 -10.15
C GLN A 385 -11.87 -25.92 -11.25
N ILE A 386 -11.31 -25.06 -12.12
CA ILE A 386 -12.03 -24.45 -13.23
C ILE A 386 -11.53 -25.07 -14.54
N ARG A 387 -12.47 -25.46 -15.40
CA ARG A 387 -12.24 -25.87 -16.79
C ARG A 387 -12.92 -24.87 -17.70
N VAL A 388 -12.17 -24.36 -18.68
CA VAL A 388 -12.70 -23.51 -19.75
C VAL A 388 -12.75 -24.29 -21.06
N SER A 389 -13.84 -24.16 -21.80
CA SER A 389 -14.03 -24.70 -23.14
C SER A 389 -14.67 -23.67 -24.05
N PHE A 390 -14.54 -23.83 -25.37
CA PHE A 390 -15.15 -22.96 -26.36
C PHE A 390 -16.20 -23.70 -27.18
N GLU A 391 -17.39 -23.14 -27.28
CA GLU A 391 -18.50 -23.61 -28.10
C GLU A 391 -18.69 -22.69 -29.31
N ALA A 392 -18.45 -23.21 -30.51
CA ALA A 392 -18.50 -22.45 -31.75
C ALA A 392 -19.92 -21.97 -32.09
N GLY A 393 -20.05 -20.70 -32.48
CA GLY A 393 -21.28 -20.11 -33.02
C GLY A 393 -21.50 -20.35 -34.52
N GLY A 394 -20.82 -21.35 -35.10
CA GLY A 394 -20.86 -21.64 -36.55
C GLY A 394 -19.54 -21.40 -37.30
N GLY A 395 -18.52 -20.83 -36.63
CA GLY A 395 -17.16 -20.65 -37.16
C GLY A 395 -16.07 -21.26 -36.26
N PRO A 396 -14.80 -21.33 -36.72
CA PRO A 396 -13.69 -21.76 -35.88
C PRO A 396 -13.47 -20.79 -34.71
N ALA A 397 -12.91 -21.28 -33.61
CA ALA A 397 -12.56 -20.44 -32.47
C ALA A 397 -11.55 -19.36 -32.92
N PRO A 398 -11.74 -18.08 -32.53
CA PRO A 398 -10.77 -17.04 -32.83
C PRO A 398 -9.48 -17.32 -32.06
N PRO A 399 -8.29 -17.20 -32.67
CA PRO A 399 -7.04 -17.59 -32.03
C PRO A 399 -6.56 -16.51 -31.04
N LEU A 400 -7.25 -16.35 -29.89
CA LEU A 400 -6.97 -15.32 -28.89
C LEU A 400 -5.54 -15.46 -28.31
N GLU A 401 -4.72 -14.42 -28.43
CA GLU A 401 -3.31 -14.44 -28.02
C GLU A 401 -3.03 -13.65 -26.73
N CYS A 402 -3.81 -12.59 -26.47
CA CYS A 402 -3.58 -11.67 -25.37
C CYS A 402 -4.88 -11.29 -24.67
N VAL A 403 -4.85 -11.18 -23.33
CA VAL A 403 -5.90 -10.48 -22.56
C VAL A 403 -5.42 -9.08 -22.22
N LEU A 404 -6.23 -8.06 -22.54
CA LEU A 404 -6.04 -6.69 -22.07
C LEU A 404 -7.07 -6.38 -20.97
N ASP A 405 -6.61 -6.34 -19.73
CA ASP A 405 -7.40 -5.88 -18.58
C ASP A 405 -7.33 -4.35 -18.47
N ALA A 406 -8.39 -3.68 -18.92
CA ALA A 406 -8.56 -2.23 -18.83
C ALA A 406 -9.26 -1.84 -17.51
N GLY A 407 -8.75 -2.37 -16.38
CA GLY A 407 -9.26 -2.08 -15.05
C GLY A 407 -10.51 -2.88 -14.64
N PHE A 408 -10.92 -3.85 -15.45
CA PHE A 408 -11.97 -4.82 -15.14
C PHE A 408 -11.65 -5.56 -13.84
N LEU A 409 -10.46 -6.16 -13.76
CA LEU A 409 -9.99 -6.87 -12.58
C LEU A 409 -9.84 -5.91 -11.39
N PHE A 410 -9.33 -4.69 -11.62
CA PHE A 410 -9.04 -3.77 -10.52
C PHE A 410 -10.32 -3.30 -9.83
N ARG A 411 -11.34 -3.02 -10.63
CA ARG A 411 -12.65 -2.57 -10.15
C ARG A 411 -13.46 -3.70 -9.56
N GLY A 412 -13.44 -4.89 -10.17
CA GLY A 412 -14.10 -6.05 -9.56
C GLY A 412 -13.59 -6.36 -8.16
N PHE A 413 -12.29 -6.13 -7.88
CA PHE A 413 -11.72 -6.28 -6.54
C PHE A 413 -11.99 -5.10 -5.59
N ARG A 414 -12.61 -4.01 -6.06
CA ARG A 414 -12.90 -2.84 -5.23
C ARG A 414 -14.12 -3.13 -4.35
N GLY A 415 -13.86 -3.54 -3.10
CA GLY A 415 -14.90 -3.71 -2.07
C GLY A 415 -15.26 -5.15 -1.75
N ARG A 416 -14.91 -6.12 -2.61
CA ARG A 416 -15.16 -7.56 -2.42
C ARG A 416 -14.09 -8.26 -1.58
N ALA A 417 -13.81 -7.67 -0.41
CA ALA A 417 -12.81 -8.10 0.57
C ALA A 417 -11.32 -8.01 0.11
N LYS A 418 -10.48 -7.61 1.07
CA LYS A 418 -9.06 -7.33 0.87
C LYS A 418 -8.27 -8.64 0.63
N LYS A 419 -7.63 -8.73 -0.54
CA LYS A 419 -6.33 -9.41 -0.76
C LYS A 419 -6.29 -10.94 -0.58
N ASN A 420 -7.29 -11.70 -1.02
CA ASN A 420 -7.02 -13.12 -1.27
C ASN A 420 -6.17 -13.23 -2.55
N THR A 421 -4.85 -13.23 -2.36
CA THR A 421 -3.89 -13.32 -3.46
C THR A 421 -4.05 -14.64 -4.22
N ALA A 422 -4.47 -15.72 -3.56
CA ALA A 422 -4.77 -16.99 -4.22
C ALA A 422 -5.98 -16.89 -5.15
N PHE A 423 -7.04 -16.18 -4.73
CA PHE A 423 -8.20 -15.92 -5.59
C PHE A 423 -7.82 -15.13 -6.85
N PHE A 424 -7.03 -14.07 -6.72
CA PHE A 424 -6.50 -13.32 -7.87
C PHE A 424 -5.69 -14.22 -8.81
N ARG A 425 -4.84 -15.11 -8.26
CA ARG A 425 -4.08 -16.07 -9.07
C ARG A 425 -5.00 -17.04 -9.81
N ARG A 426 -6.02 -17.58 -9.16
CA ARG A 426 -7.02 -18.45 -9.79
C ARG A 426 -7.72 -17.74 -10.95
N LEU A 427 -8.14 -16.50 -10.76
CA LEU A 427 -8.73 -15.68 -11.81
C LEU A 427 -7.79 -15.47 -13.01
N CYS A 428 -6.52 -15.14 -12.79
CA CYS A 428 -5.54 -15.03 -13.88
C CYS A 428 -5.35 -16.37 -14.62
N ARG A 429 -5.31 -17.51 -13.91
CA ARG A 429 -5.26 -18.84 -14.54
C ARG A 429 -6.51 -19.10 -15.39
N THR A 430 -7.69 -18.70 -14.93
CA THR A 430 -8.95 -18.83 -15.69
C THR A 430 -8.92 -18.01 -16.97
N LEU A 431 -8.39 -16.78 -16.93
CA LEU A 431 -8.19 -15.96 -18.14
C LEU A 431 -7.21 -16.62 -19.12
N ASP A 432 -6.13 -17.23 -18.61
CA ASP A 432 -5.21 -17.99 -19.43
C ASP A 432 -5.86 -19.22 -20.09
N GLN A 433 -6.74 -19.92 -19.37
CA GLN A 433 -7.50 -21.03 -19.94
C GLN A 433 -8.47 -20.57 -21.03
N CYS A 434 -9.03 -19.35 -20.93
CA CYS A 434 -9.84 -18.76 -22.00
C CYS A 434 -9.02 -18.60 -23.30
N LEU A 435 -7.78 -18.10 -23.21
CA LEU A 435 -6.89 -18.02 -24.37
C LEU A 435 -6.58 -19.42 -24.94
N THR A 436 -6.28 -20.39 -24.07
CA THR A 436 -5.95 -21.76 -24.50
C THR A 436 -7.13 -22.47 -25.16
N ALA A 437 -8.36 -22.30 -24.65
CA ALA A 437 -9.56 -22.89 -25.22
C ALA A 437 -9.81 -22.42 -26.67
N CYS A 438 -9.38 -21.19 -26.98
CA CYS A 438 -9.55 -20.56 -28.28
C CYS A 438 -8.42 -20.89 -29.30
N ASN A 439 -7.22 -21.23 -28.84
CA ASN A 439 -6.05 -21.46 -29.71
C ASN A 439 -5.84 -22.91 -30.20
N GLY A 440 -6.68 -23.85 -29.78
CA GLY A 440 -6.52 -25.26 -30.18
C GLY A 440 -5.16 -25.89 -29.82
N GLY A 441 -4.44 -25.30 -28.84
CA GLY A 441 -3.16 -25.81 -28.35
C GLY A 441 -1.89 -25.37 -29.10
N VAL A 442 -1.98 -24.50 -30.11
CA VAL A 442 -0.79 -23.94 -30.77
C VAL A 442 -0.20 -22.85 -29.87
N ALA A 443 1.00 -23.07 -29.34
CA ALA A 443 1.67 -22.14 -28.43
C ALA A 443 1.99 -20.81 -29.13
N ALA A 444 1.36 -19.73 -28.65
CA ALA A 444 1.55 -18.38 -29.16
C ALA A 444 3.01 -17.89 -28.98
N GLY A 445 3.44 -17.04 -29.90
CA GLY A 445 4.79 -16.49 -30.02
C GLY A 445 5.20 -15.53 -28.90
N ARG A 446 6.18 -14.66 -29.19
CA ARG A 446 6.88 -13.77 -28.25
C ARG A 446 6.03 -12.68 -27.57
N SER A 447 4.72 -12.63 -27.81
CA SER A 447 3.83 -11.55 -27.35
C SER A 447 3.46 -11.67 -25.86
N ALA A 448 3.03 -10.56 -25.25
CA ALA A 448 2.49 -10.58 -23.89
C ALA A 448 1.15 -11.33 -23.87
N ALA A 449 0.98 -12.27 -22.94
CA ALA A 449 -0.26 -13.04 -22.77
C ALA A 449 -1.31 -12.27 -21.97
N LEU A 450 -0.89 -11.38 -21.06
CA LEU A 450 -1.75 -10.52 -20.27
C LEU A 450 -1.14 -9.12 -20.18
N ILE A 451 -1.94 -8.09 -20.46
CA ILE A 451 -1.62 -6.70 -20.21
C ILE A 451 -2.64 -6.15 -19.20
N CYS A 452 -2.14 -5.66 -18.06
CA CYS A 452 -2.96 -5.15 -16.97
C CYS A 452 -2.76 -3.64 -16.81
N LEU A 453 -3.85 -2.88 -16.86
CA LEU A 453 -3.86 -1.44 -16.63
C LEU A 453 -4.48 -1.14 -15.28
N THR A 454 -3.68 -0.62 -14.34
CA THR A 454 -4.16 -0.38 -12.98
C THR A 454 -3.52 0.86 -12.34
N PRO A 455 -4.25 1.63 -11.53
CA PRO A 455 -3.66 2.70 -10.72
C PRO A 455 -2.86 2.13 -9.53
N SER A 456 -2.92 0.82 -9.28
CA SER A 456 -2.30 0.20 -8.11
C SER A 456 -0.93 -0.42 -8.42
N LYS A 457 0.11 0.10 -7.77
CA LYS A 457 1.47 -0.48 -7.82
C LYS A 457 1.55 -1.89 -7.20
N GLN A 458 0.54 -2.32 -6.43
CA GLN A 458 0.60 -3.55 -5.63
C GLN A 458 0.55 -4.82 -6.48
N TRP A 459 0.01 -4.75 -7.69
CA TRP A 459 -0.18 -5.93 -8.54
C TRP A 459 1.12 -6.52 -9.09
N ARG A 460 2.22 -5.74 -9.08
CA ARG A 460 3.55 -6.25 -9.42
C ARG A 460 4.13 -7.21 -8.37
N ARG A 461 3.59 -7.23 -7.15
CA ARG A 461 4.22 -7.98 -6.05
C ARG A 461 4.18 -9.49 -6.31
N LYS A 462 5.08 -10.22 -5.66
CA LYS A 462 5.23 -11.67 -5.80
C LYS A 462 3.95 -12.43 -5.45
N GLU A 463 3.11 -11.87 -4.60
CA GLU A 463 1.81 -12.47 -4.27
C GLU A 463 0.76 -12.38 -5.40
N PHE A 464 0.93 -11.49 -6.39
CA PHE A 464 -0.02 -11.26 -7.50
C PHE A 464 0.57 -11.68 -8.86
N LEU A 465 0.75 -10.74 -9.81
CA LEU A 465 1.17 -11.05 -11.18
C LEU A 465 2.58 -11.66 -11.26
N ALA A 466 3.45 -11.35 -10.29
CA ALA A 466 4.81 -11.89 -10.25
C ALA A 466 4.92 -13.24 -9.50
N HIS A 467 3.78 -13.90 -9.21
CA HIS A 467 3.78 -15.20 -8.55
C HIS A 467 4.32 -16.29 -9.47
N ALA A 468 5.11 -17.21 -8.91
CA ALA A 468 5.76 -18.28 -9.67
C ALA A 468 4.74 -19.20 -10.38
N GLU A 469 3.64 -19.53 -9.71
CA GLU A 469 2.57 -20.39 -10.26
C GLU A 469 1.90 -19.86 -11.52
N LEU A 470 1.89 -18.54 -11.73
CA LEU A 470 1.30 -17.97 -12.94
C LEU A 470 2.23 -18.15 -14.15
N GLY A 471 3.50 -18.50 -13.94
CA GLY A 471 4.44 -18.72 -15.02
C GLY A 471 4.72 -17.46 -15.86
N TYR A 472 4.50 -16.26 -15.32
CA TYR A 472 4.77 -15.01 -16.03
C TYR A 472 6.20 -14.47 -15.81
N ASP A 473 6.73 -13.81 -16.83
CA ASP A 473 7.74 -12.77 -16.71
C ASP A 473 7.05 -11.40 -16.81
N VAL A 474 7.07 -10.64 -15.71
CA VAL A 474 6.31 -9.40 -15.58
C VAL A 474 7.21 -8.19 -15.82
N ARG A 475 6.94 -7.49 -16.92
CA ARG A 475 7.53 -6.17 -17.19
C ARG A 475 6.54 -5.10 -16.76
N SER A 476 7.04 -4.04 -16.13
CA SER A 476 6.18 -2.92 -15.72
C SER A 476 6.66 -1.63 -16.37
N LEU A 477 5.73 -0.89 -16.95
CA LEU A 477 5.90 0.48 -17.39
C LEU A 477 5.04 1.40 -16.53
N ILE A 478 5.51 2.63 -16.37
CA ILE A 478 4.73 3.69 -15.71
C ILE A 478 4.29 4.63 -16.82
N ALA A 479 2.99 4.63 -17.12
CA ALA A 479 2.40 5.63 -18.00
C ALA A 479 2.01 6.83 -17.13
N VAL A 480 2.79 7.92 -17.25
CA VAL A 480 2.47 9.19 -16.59
C VAL A 480 1.53 9.97 -17.51
N ARG A 481 0.34 10.30 -16.99
CA ARG A 481 -0.68 11.06 -17.74
C ARG A 481 -0.20 12.50 -17.95
N GLN A 482 -0.31 13.01 -19.18
CA GLN A 482 -0.03 14.43 -19.47
C GLN A 482 -1.10 15.36 -18.89
N GLN A 483 -2.37 14.92 -18.83
CA GLN A 483 -3.51 15.76 -18.42
C GLN A 483 -3.92 15.61 -16.94
N ALA A 484 -3.41 14.58 -16.23
CA ALA A 484 -3.69 14.35 -14.81
C ALA A 484 -2.46 13.74 -14.11
N PRO A 485 -1.42 14.55 -13.84
CA PRO A 485 -0.13 14.07 -13.35
C PRO A 485 -0.18 13.37 -11.98
N ASP A 486 -1.27 13.56 -11.23
CA ASP A 486 -1.35 13.17 -9.83
C ASP A 486 -1.70 11.69 -9.58
N THR A 487 -2.10 10.93 -10.60
CA THR A 487 -2.36 9.48 -10.45
C THR A 487 -1.72 8.69 -11.59
N PRO A 488 -0.56 8.06 -11.38
CA PRO A 488 0.09 7.25 -12.40
C PRO A 488 -0.75 6.01 -12.73
N VAL A 489 -0.80 5.63 -14.01
CA VAL A 489 -1.33 4.34 -14.43
C VAL A 489 -0.15 3.41 -14.64
N TYR A 490 -0.20 2.25 -13.99
CA TYR A 490 0.80 1.20 -14.17
C TYR A 490 0.33 0.25 -15.27
N VAL A 491 1.23 -0.02 -16.19
CA VAL A 491 1.02 -0.99 -17.28
C VAL A 491 1.91 -2.19 -16.98
N TYR A 492 1.28 -3.34 -16.74
CA TYR A 492 1.97 -4.60 -16.50
C TYR A 492 1.84 -5.50 -17.72
N CYS A 493 2.96 -5.83 -18.36
CA CYS A 493 3.04 -6.73 -19.49
C CYS A 493 3.58 -8.09 -19.03
N CYS A 494 2.72 -9.09 -19.00
CA CYS A 494 3.01 -10.44 -18.54
C CYS A 494 3.27 -11.37 -19.73
N HIS A 495 4.49 -11.89 -19.84
CA HIS A 495 4.88 -12.83 -20.88
C HIS A 495 4.89 -14.24 -20.30
N LYS A 496 4.27 -15.22 -20.95
CA LYS A 496 4.37 -16.62 -20.51
C LYS A 496 5.81 -17.08 -20.63
N ARG A 497 6.34 -17.68 -19.56
CA ARG A 497 7.64 -18.35 -19.58
C ARG A 497 7.51 -19.54 -20.52
N LEU A 498 8.33 -19.55 -21.57
CA LEU A 498 8.51 -20.76 -22.38
C LEU A 498 9.01 -21.85 -21.45
N SER A 499 8.18 -22.88 -21.21
CA SER A 499 8.60 -24.07 -20.51
C SER A 499 9.62 -24.77 -21.39
N VAL A 500 10.89 -24.39 -21.25
CA VAL A 500 11.99 -25.19 -21.80
C VAL A 500 11.87 -26.52 -21.08
N SER A 501 11.47 -27.55 -21.81
CA SER A 501 11.46 -28.94 -21.38
C SER A 501 12.87 -29.32 -20.91
N ALA A 502 13.17 -29.05 -19.65
CA ALA A 502 14.33 -29.55 -18.95
C ALA A 502 13.80 -30.60 -17.98
N GLY A 503 14.30 -31.83 -18.12
CA GLY A 503 14.05 -32.88 -17.14
C GLY A 503 14.37 -32.33 -15.74
N LEU A 504 13.40 -32.44 -14.84
CA LEU A 504 13.54 -32.02 -13.44
C LEU A 504 14.72 -32.76 -12.80
N PRO A 505 15.72 -32.05 -12.24
CA PRO A 505 16.18 -32.42 -10.91
C PRO A 505 15.09 -32.03 -9.90
N GLU A 506 15.00 -32.80 -8.84
CA GLU A 506 14.07 -32.62 -7.71
C GLU A 506 13.93 -31.15 -7.26
N LEU A 507 12.72 -30.81 -6.81
CA LEU A 507 12.33 -29.53 -6.25
C LEU A 507 13.28 -29.12 -5.10
N HIS A 508 14.37 -28.44 -5.42
CA HIS A 508 15.16 -27.72 -4.44
C HIS A 508 14.48 -26.38 -4.15
N ASP A 509 14.28 -26.13 -2.85
CA ASP A 509 13.61 -24.97 -2.31
C ASP A 509 14.19 -23.66 -2.90
N PRO A 510 13.39 -22.83 -3.61
CA PRO A 510 13.85 -21.57 -4.19
C PRO A 510 14.33 -20.55 -3.14
N THR A 511 14.01 -20.74 -1.85
CA THR A 511 14.55 -19.92 -0.76
C THR A 511 16.03 -20.23 -0.49
N GLN A 512 16.46 -21.47 -0.72
CA GLN A 512 17.83 -21.92 -0.48
C GLN A 512 18.80 -21.27 -1.47
N ASN A 513 18.41 -21.13 -2.74
CA ASN A 513 19.20 -20.40 -3.73
C ASN A 513 19.34 -18.90 -3.37
N VAL A 514 18.32 -18.26 -2.81
CA VAL A 514 18.43 -16.84 -2.40
C VAL A 514 19.37 -16.70 -1.20
N ARG A 515 19.27 -17.62 -0.24
CA ARG A 515 20.14 -17.68 0.95
C ARG A 515 21.60 -17.92 0.56
N ASP A 516 21.87 -18.93 -0.26
CA ASP A 516 23.23 -19.29 -0.67
C ASP A 516 23.87 -18.15 -1.48
N ASN A 517 23.10 -17.48 -2.34
CA ASN A 517 23.57 -16.29 -3.05
C ASN A 517 23.86 -15.11 -2.11
N ALA A 518 23.05 -14.91 -1.06
CA ALA A 518 23.29 -13.87 -0.07
C ALA A 518 24.55 -14.15 0.76
N ILE A 519 24.74 -15.40 1.21
CA ILE A 519 25.92 -15.83 1.96
C ILE A 519 27.18 -15.68 1.10
N ALA A 520 27.16 -16.21 -0.13
CA ALA A 520 28.28 -16.09 -1.06
C ALA A 520 28.63 -14.63 -1.35
N ARG A 521 27.62 -13.73 -1.38
CA ARG A 521 27.85 -12.30 -1.58
C ARG A 521 28.47 -11.63 -0.36
N CYS A 522 28.02 -11.97 0.85
CA CYS A 522 28.66 -11.50 2.09
C CYS A 522 30.11 -11.98 2.18
N ASP A 523 30.41 -13.25 1.82
CA ASP A 523 31.78 -13.78 1.78
C ASP A 523 32.65 -13.01 0.79
N ALA A 524 32.10 -12.67 -0.37
CA ALA A 524 32.81 -11.87 -1.38
C ALA A 524 33.14 -10.46 -0.87
N MET A 525 32.20 -9.81 -0.18
CA MET A 525 32.38 -8.50 0.42
C MET A 525 33.45 -8.50 1.54
N GLU A 526 33.47 -9.55 2.37
CA GLU A 526 34.51 -9.72 3.40
C GLU A 526 35.91 -9.89 2.78
N LYS A 527 36.01 -10.68 1.70
CA LYS A 527 37.28 -10.85 0.96
C LYS A 527 37.74 -9.55 0.32
N GLU A 528 36.82 -8.76 -0.24
CA GLU A 528 37.09 -7.44 -0.83
C GLU A 528 37.59 -6.45 0.24
N LEU A 529 36.92 -6.39 1.38
CA LEU A 529 37.34 -5.57 2.53
C LEU A 529 38.73 -5.99 3.04
N ALA A 530 38.96 -7.29 3.25
CA ALA A 530 40.25 -7.81 3.70
C ALA A 530 41.38 -7.61 2.66
N GLY A 531 41.04 -7.65 1.37
CA GLY A 531 41.95 -7.27 0.28
C GLY A 531 42.39 -5.82 0.41
N ARG A 532 41.42 -4.91 0.53
CA ARG A 532 41.68 -3.46 0.63
C ARG A 532 42.44 -3.07 1.91
N GLN A 533 42.11 -3.70 3.04
CA GLN A 533 42.85 -3.51 4.30
C GLN A 533 44.34 -3.90 4.15
N ARG A 534 44.64 -5.00 3.45
CA ARG A 534 46.02 -5.44 3.20
C ARG A 534 46.77 -4.49 2.26
N GLU A 535 46.12 -4.02 1.20
CA GLU A 535 46.70 -3.03 0.28
C GLU A 535 47.10 -1.75 1.00
N LEU A 536 46.26 -1.26 1.92
CA LEU A 536 46.54 -0.08 2.71
C LEU A 536 47.60 -0.31 3.80
N SER A 537 47.98 -1.56 4.12
CA SER A 537 49.09 -1.89 5.03
C SER A 537 49.06 -1.12 6.37
N GLY A 538 47.88 -0.86 6.92
CA GLY A 538 47.69 -0.08 8.16
C GLY A 538 47.70 1.45 8.00
N GLN A 539 47.71 1.97 6.78
CA GLN A 539 47.58 3.39 6.45
C GLN A 539 46.12 3.87 6.53
N PHE A 540 45.35 3.38 7.49
CA PHE A 540 43.98 3.83 7.75
C PHE A 540 43.71 3.94 9.25
N VAL A 541 42.82 4.86 9.62
CA VAL A 541 42.43 5.09 11.02
C VAL A 541 41.15 4.34 11.34
N THR A 542 41.15 3.52 12.39
CA THR A 542 39.93 2.88 12.88
C THR A 542 39.11 3.87 13.70
N VAL A 543 37.83 4.02 13.36
CA VAL A 543 36.86 4.90 14.00
C VAL A 543 35.69 4.06 14.51
N ASP A 544 35.68 3.85 15.81
CA ASP A 544 34.70 3.03 16.53
C ASP A 544 33.80 3.84 17.47
N SER A 545 34.08 5.13 17.64
CA SER A 545 33.38 6.05 18.55
C SER A 545 33.16 7.43 17.92
N PRO A 546 32.13 8.19 18.34
CA PRO A 546 31.87 9.54 17.84
C PRO A 546 33.06 10.50 18.05
N ALA A 547 33.77 10.38 19.18
CA ALA A 547 34.94 11.21 19.48
C ALA A 547 36.10 10.94 18.51
N ALA A 548 36.34 9.67 18.16
CA ALA A 548 37.31 9.29 17.14
C ALA A 548 36.91 9.87 15.77
N TRP A 549 35.63 9.81 15.41
CA TRP A 549 35.13 10.37 14.14
C TRP A 549 35.37 11.88 14.05
N ILE A 550 35.03 12.64 15.08
CA ILE A 550 35.21 14.10 15.11
C ILE A 550 36.69 14.46 14.98
N THR A 551 37.57 13.72 15.65
CA THR A 551 39.02 13.96 15.62
C THR A 551 39.57 13.69 14.22
N THR A 552 39.21 12.57 13.61
CA THR A 552 39.64 12.20 12.26
C THR A 552 39.07 13.12 11.20
N ALA A 553 37.81 13.53 11.33
CA ALA A 553 37.18 14.48 10.42
C ALA A 553 37.88 15.86 10.46
N LYS A 554 38.24 16.35 11.66
CA LYS A 554 39.00 17.61 11.80
C LYS A 554 40.42 17.49 11.26
N ALA A 555 41.09 16.36 11.47
CA ALA A 555 42.42 16.12 10.92
C ALA A 555 42.41 16.13 9.38
N GLN A 556 41.36 15.57 8.76
CA GLN A 556 41.19 15.61 7.30
C GLN A 556 41.05 17.04 6.76
N GLU A 557 40.46 17.96 7.51
CA GLU A 557 40.31 19.36 7.07
C GLU A 557 41.64 20.09 6.92
N GLN A 558 42.67 19.61 7.62
CA GLN A 558 44.03 20.19 7.62
C GLN A 558 45.00 19.41 6.74
N ALA A 559 44.61 18.22 6.27
CA ALA A 559 45.46 17.33 5.48
C ALA A 559 45.38 17.64 3.98
N GLU A 560 46.53 17.65 3.31
CA GLU A 560 46.61 17.79 1.84
C GLU A 560 46.19 16.49 1.11
N SER A 561 46.22 15.34 1.79
CA SER A 561 45.87 14.03 1.25
C SER A 561 44.60 13.45 1.90
N SER A 562 43.94 12.54 1.19
CA SER A 562 42.76 11.83 1.70
C SER A 562 43.16 10.80 2.76
N THR A 563 42.67 10.97 3.99
CA THR A 563 42.86 10.02 5.09
C THR A 563 41.88 8.86 4.94
N PHE A 564 42.43 7.65 4.85
CA PHE A 564 41.62 6.44 4.88
C PHE A 564 41.13 6.14 6.29
N VAL A 565 39.88 5.74 6.39
CA VAL A 565 39.20 5.44 7.65
C VAL A 565 38.42 4.14 7.54
N GLN A 566 38.47 3.36 8.60
CA GLN A 566 37.59 2.23 8.80
C GLN A 566 36.56 2.60 9.85
N VAL A 567 35.29 2.59 9.49
CA VAL A 567 34.18 2.87 10.40
C VAL A 567 33.37 1.61 10.65
N THR A 568 33.13 1.31 11.92
CA THR A 568 32.26 0.19 12.34
C THR A 568 31.08 0.73 13.12
N GLY A 569 29.85 0.38 12.72
CA GLY A 569 28.65 0.81 13.43
C GLY A 569 27.37 0.11 13.01
N GLU A 570 26.29 0.34 13.76
CA GLU A 570 24.97 -0.20 13.48
C GLU A 570 24.22 0.67 12.46
N ILE A 571 23.63 0.06 11.45
CA ILE A 571 22.85 0.77 10.43
C ILE A 571 21.56 1.31 11.05
N THR A 572 21.43 2.63 11.14
CA THR A 572 20.21 3.29 11.62
C THR A 572 19.26 3.70 10.50
N ARG A 573 19.81 4.01 9.32
CA ARG A 573 19.04 4.47 8.16
C ARG A 573 19.75 4.14 6.84
N ILE A 574 18.97 3.81 5.82
CA ILE A 574 19.45 3.60 4.45
C ILE A 574 18.60 4.47 3.50
N ARG A 575 19.24 5.24 2.62
CA ARG A 575 18.59 6.00 1.54
C ARG A 575 19.17 5.55 0.20
N ARG A 576 18.34 5.04 -0.70
CA ARG A 576 18.75 4.55 -2.03
C ARG A 576 18.32 5.53 -3.11
N PHE A 577 19.14 5.67 -4.14
CA PHE A 577 18.89 6.52 -5.30
C PHE A 577 18.99 5.68 -6.59
N SER A 578 18.30 6.10 -7.65
CA SER A 578 18.16 5.35 -8.90
C SER A 578 19.48 5.13 -9.67
N ASN A 579 20.54 5.87 -9.34
CA ASN A 579 21.75 5.98 -10.16
C ASN A 579 22.95 5.23 -9.55
N GLY A 580 22.73 4.10 -8.86
CA GLY A 580 23.84 3.36 -8.24
C GLY A 580 24.49 4.09 -7.06
N MET A 581 23.70 4.89 -6.34
CA MET A 581 24.12 5.66 -5.18
C MET A 581 23.24 5.32 -3.97
N ALA A 582 23.85 5.25 -2.78
CA ALA A 582 23.14 5.10 -1.53
C ALA A 582 23.86 5.80 -0.38
N PHE A 583 23.10 6.27 0.61
CA PHE A 583 23.62 6.76 1.88
C PHE A 583 23.19 5.81 3.00
N VAL A 584 24.16 5.38 3.81
CA VAL A 584 23.96 4.56 4.99
C VAL A 584 24.36 5.39 6.21
N SER A 585 23.48 5.50 7.21
CA SER A 585 23.79 6.17 8.47
C SER A 585 24.13 5.14 9.52
N LEU A 586 25.32 5.26 10.12
CA LEU A 586 25.84 4.36 11.14
C LEU A 586 25.81 5.03 12.51
N ALA A 587 25.31 4.31 13.52
CA ALA A 587 25.50 4.61 14.92
C ALA A 587 26.77 3.89 15.40
N LEU A 588 27.72 4.65 15.93
CA LEU A 588 28.99 4.11 16.45
C LEU A 588 28.80 3.58 17.88
N SER A 589 29.66 2.65 18.28
CA SER A 589 29.63 2.09 19.63
C SER A 589 29.93 3.16 20.69
N GLY A 590 29.17 3.17 21.78
CA GLY A 590 29.38 4.09 22.90
C GLY A 590 28.78 5.49 22.75
N GLY A 591 27.99 5.75 21.69
CA GLY A 591 27.18 6.96 21.58
C GLY A 591 25.83 6.84 22.29
N SER A 592 25.38 7.92 22.93
CA SER A 592 23.97 8.11 23.29
C SER A 592 23.10 8.18 22.03
N VAL A 593 21.79 7.93 22.15
CA VAL A 593 20.85 7.89 21.01
C VAL A 593 20.80 9.21 20.21
N ASP A 594 21.27 10.31 20.81
CA ASP A 594 21.38 11.64 20.19
C ASP A 594 22.76 11.94 19.60
N ASP A 595 23.73 11.03 19.70
CA ASP A 595 25.08 11.24 19.20
C ASP A 595 25.20 11.11 17.67
N GLN A 596 26.14 11.90 17.16
CA GLN A 596 26.39 12.20 15.76
C GLN A 596 26.52 10.92 14.89
N LEU A 597 25.51 10.67 14.05
CA LEU A 597 25.53 9.56 13.08
C LEU A 597 26.61 9.78 12.02
N VAL A 598 27.40 8.75 11.72
CA VAL A 598 28.34 8.77 10.61
C VAL A 598 27.60 8.42 9.32
N GLN A 599 27.70 9.28 8.30
CA GLN A 599 27.19 8.97 6.97
C GLN A 599 28.26 8.22 6.17
N VAL A 600 27.89 7.08 5.61
CA VAL A 600 28.67 6.33 4.63
C VAL A 600 27.97 6.47 3.29
N PHE A 601 28.69 6.97 2.30
CA PHE A 601 28.20 7.11 0.94
C PHE A 601 28.73 5.97 0.08
N LEU A 602 27.80 5.26 -0.55
CA LEU A 602 28.04 4.13 -1.43
C LEU A 602 27.82 4.61 -2.86
N GLN A 603 28.86 4.51 -3.66
CA GLN A 603 28.80 4.83 -5.08
C GLN A 603 29.34 3.65 -5.87
N ARG A 604 28.56 3.19 -6.84
CA ARG A 604 28.88 2.01 -7.67
C ARG A 604 30.25 2.13 -8.33
N GLU A 605 30.58 3.31 -8.85
CA GLU A 605 31.86 3.55 -9.54
C GLU A 605 33.06 3.43 -8.59
N THR A 606 32.93 3.93 -7.35
CA THR A 606 33.98 3.83 -6.31
C THR A 606 34.15 2.41 -5.79
N LEU A 607 33.06 1.66 -5.68
CA LEU A 607 33.06 0.27 -5.23
C LEU A 607 33.39 -0.72 -6.36
N HIS A 608 33.59 -0.25 -7.60
CA HIS A 608 33.79 -1.10 -8.78
C HIS A 608 32.71 -2.18 -8.98
N TRP A 609 31.48 -1.91 -8.55
CA TRP A 609 30.38 -2.88 -8.62
C TRP A 609 29.60 -2.75 -9.93
N SER A 610 29.09 -3.87 -10.44
CA SER A 610 28.07 -3.82 -11.51
C SER A 610 26.74 -3.26 -10.98
N PRO A 611 25.83 -2.73 -11.80
CA PRO A 611 24.51 -2.30 -11.33
C PRO A 611 23.71 -3.44 -10.68
N LEU A 612 23.84 -4.68 -11.16
CA LEU A 612 23.23 -5.87 -10.54
C LEU A 612 23.82 -6.13 -9.16
N THR A 613 25.14 -6.06 -9.05
CA THR A 613 25.89 -6.23 -7.80
C THR A 613 25.48 -5.18 -6.76
N PHE A 614 25.39 -3.91 -7.18
CA PHE A 614 24.98 -2.82 -6.30
C PHE A 614 23.53 -2.99 -5.82
N ALA A 615 22.62 -3.40 -6.70
CA ALA A 615 21.24 -3.69 -6.33
C ALA A 615 21.14 -4.86 -5.35
N ALA A 616 21.91 -5.93 -5.58
CA ALA A 616 21.96 -7.10 -4.70
C ALA A 616 22.46 -6.73 -3.30
N VAL A 617 23.62 -6.06 -3.19
CA VAL A 617 24.16 -5.62 -1.88
C VAL A 617 23.24 -4.61 -1.21
N GLY A 618 22.72 -3.64 -1.98
CA GLY A 618 21.73 -2.70 -1.49
C GLY A 618 20.49 -3.41 -0.94
N GLY A 619 20.11 -4.56 -1.50
CA GLY A 619 19.05 -5.43 -1.03
C GLY A 619 19.38 -6.24 0.23
N LEU A 620 20.66 -6.44 0.55
CA LEU A 620 21.11 -7.12 1.78
C LEU A 620 21.13 -6.20 2.99
N LEU A 621 21.51 -4.93 2.84
CA LEU A 621 21.60 -3.99 3.97
C LEU A 621 20.23 -3.75 4.65
N ARG A 622 20.16 -3.92 5.97
CA ARG A 622 18.99 -3.64 6.82
C ARG A 622 19.35 -2.72 7.97
N LYS A 623 18.32 -2.09 8.55
CA LYS A 623 18.47 -1.34 9.80
C LYS A 623 18.71 -2.33 10.93
N GLY A 624 19.68 -2.06 11.81
CA GLY A 624 20.07 -2.96 12.90
C GLY A 624 21.30 -3.80 12.59
N ASP A 625 21.67 -3.95 11.31
CA ASP A 625 22.88 -4.69 10.95
C ASP A 625 24.12 -3.90 11.36
N LYS A 626 25.16 -4.60 11.81
CA LYS A 626 26.48 -4.00 11.99
C LYS A 626 27.24 -4.01 10.67
N LEU A 627 27.74 -2.84 10.28
CA LEU A 627 28.47 -2.62 9.04
C LEU A 627 29.89 -2.15 9.36
N VAL A 628 30.86 -2.73 8.65
CA VAL A 628 32.23 -2.24 8.59
C VAL A 628 32.43 -1.63 7.20
N ALA A 629 32.77 -0.34 7.14
CA ALA A 629 33.06 0.37 5.90
C ALA A 629 34.48 0.94 5.94
N LEU A 630 35.24 0.69 4.87
CA LEU A 630 36.58 1.22 4.65
C LEU A 630 36.54 2.16 3.45
N GLY A 631 37.08 3.36 3.62
CA GLY A 631 37.01 4.40 2.62
C GLY A 631 37.81 5.63 3.02
N TYR A 632 37.57 6.76 2.38
CA TYR A 632 38.20 8.02 2.76
C TYR A 632 37.17 9.03 3.27
N VAL A 633 37.62 9.97 4.10
CA VAL A 633 36.77 11.05 4.59
C VAL A 633 36.53 12.05 3.46
N ALA A 634 35.26 12.23 3.10
CA ALA A 634 34.79 13.17 2.09
C ALA A 634 33.80 14.16 2.72
N ARG A 635 33.51 15.25 2.00
CA ARG A 635 32.44 16.19 2.36
C ARG A 635 31.32 16.11 1.35
N ASN A 636 30.07 16.09 1.83
CA ASN A 636 28.93 16.21 0.93
C ASN A 636 28.78 17.66 0.45
N ALA A 637 27.85 17.90 -0.47
CA ALA A 637 27.56 19.24 -0.99
C ALA A 637 27.13 20.27 0.08
N ARG A 638 26.77 19.82 1.29
CA ARG A 638 26.42 20.66 2.45
C ARG A 638 27.59 20.86 3.41
N GLY A 639 28.78 20.37 3.07
CA GLY A 639 29.99 20.45 3.90
C GLY A 639 30.05 19.46 5.06
N HIS A 640 29.09 18.55 5.21
CA HIS A 640 29.17 17.54 6.28
C HIS A 640 30.16 16.44 5.90
N SER A 641 31.03 16.10 6.85
CA SER A 641 31.96 14.98 6.72
C SER A 641 31.21 13.65 6.67
N MET A 642 31.62 12.79 5.74
CA MET A 642 31.09 11.45 5.50
C MET A 642 32.22 10.53 5.05
N VAL A 643 31.98 9.22 5.02
CA VAL A 643 32.91 8.24 4.46
C VAL A 643 32.48 7.90 3.05
N GLN A 644 33.34 8.14 2.06
CA GLN A 644 33.17 7.55 0.73
C GLN A 644 33.72 6.11 0.79
N ALA A 645 32.84 5.11 0.74
CA ALA A 645 33.26 3.71 0.86
C ALA A 645 33.96 3.21 -0.41
N GLU A 646 35.09 2.53 -0.23
CA GLU A 646 35.79 1.75 -1.27
C GLU A 646 35.63 0.25 -1.05
N ALA A 647 35.42 -0.19 0.19
CA ALA A 647 35.07 -1.55 0.52
C ALA A 647 34.17 -1.58 1.77
N LEU A 648 33.33 -2.60 1.89
CA LEU A 648 32.50 -2.80 3.08
C LEU A 648 32.13 -4.27 3.28
N ALA A 649 31.85 -4.63 4.53
CA ALA A 649 31.35 -5.95 4.91
C ALA A 649 30.31 -5.83 6.03
N LEU A 650 29.38 -6.79 6.09
CA LEU A 650 28.46 -6.94 7.22
C LEU A 650 29.17 -7.75 8.31
N GLU A 651 29.16 -7.26 9.54
CA GLU A 651 29.75 -7.98 10.67
C GLU A 651 28.82 -9.14 11.06
N ARG A 652 29.28 -10.38 10.82
CA ARG A 652 28.55 -11.59 11.19
C ARG A 652 28.63 -11.82 12.69
N ASN A 653 27.64 -11.35 13.42
CA ASN A 653 27.45 -11.76 14.81
C ASN A 653 26.86 -13.19 14.86
N GLY A 654 27.66 -14.20 14.51
CA GLY A 654 27.56 -15.59 14.98
C GLY A 654 26.27 -16.42 14.76
N ALA A 655 25.15 -15.86 14.33
CA ALA A 655 23.89 -16.59 14.18
C ALA A 655 23.07 -15.97 13.04
N PHE A 656 23.08 -16.61 11.88
CA PHE A 656 21.92 -16.53 10.98
C PHE A 656 20.80 -17.33 11.65
N GLU A 657 20.17 -16.78 12.68
CA GLU A 657 18.86 -17.24 13.11
C GLU A 657 17.86 -16.94 11.98
N ALA A 658 17.04 -17.95 11.71
CA ALA A 658 16.11 -18.08 10.61
C ALA A 658 15.39 -16.77 10.20
N TYR A 659 15.39 -16.49 8.90
CA TYR A 659 14.40 -15.64 8.27
C TYR A 659 13.48 -16.56 7.45
N ASP A 660 12.32 -16.89 8.00
CA ASP A 660 11.13 -17.31 7.24
C ASP A 660 10.38 -16.06 6.73
#